data_AF-A0A847RKN6-F1
#
_entry.id   AF-A0A847RKN6-F1
#
_cell.length_a   1.000
_cell.length_b   1.000
_cell.length_c   1.000
_cell.angle_alpha   90.00
_cell.angle_beta   90.00
_cell.angle_gamma   90.00
#
_symmetry.space_group_name_H-M   'P 1'
#
loop_
_entity.id
_entity.type
_entity.pdbx_description
1 polymer ?
#
loop_
_entity_poly.entity_id
_entity_poly.type
_entity_poly.pdbx_seq_one_letter_code
_entity_poly.pdbx_strand_id
1 'polypeptide(L)'
;MKKTSLLFAGLLACGMASAQKIQPYGALPSKAQVAWNDMEYYMFIHFGPNTFTNKEWGHGDEDPKVFNPTRLDARQWARTAKQAGMKGIVITAKHHDGFCLWPSKYSTHTVRESAWKNGKGDVLAELSAACKEYGLKFGVYLSPWDRNHPEYGTATYNQVFANTLEEVLSGYGPVFEQWFDGANGGNIKQPYDWDLFHKVVYKHQPNAVIFSDVGPGCRWVGNENGIAGTTNWSTLNVKGFTPGAGGPPTKSLNEGNEDGEKWIPAECDVSIRPGWFYSPDTDDKVKPVNTLLDIYYGSVGRNGNLILNVPIDREGVIHPNDSTRLMELRRVLDASFKTNLAKNAVVTATDTRKNNPEVKVSHLTDGTNATYWATPDNVTKTTVKLAFKKPVTFNRVVLQEYIALGQRVSAFSVEILDKGVKKEIARETTIGHKRILRLPDYTTTEVYINILDAKAAPVISEVQLYEAPGMLATPEIHRDKDGRVTITAASADPEIHYTTDGTAPTLQSPLYTPQTVINLPQGGEVKARAFLRKTNAASPEVKARFDVAPAKWQVVAPAVAEAARAIDGNPATVWASDKKSTQYPHQLDVDLGETLTLKGFTYTPTTNEHVGGVIYGYAFYTSTDGKSWGQPAATGSFANIKNNPVQQTVTFAPVKARFIRLVALTPATEKDNQASVAELGIITK
;
A
#
# COMPACT_ATOMS: atom_id res chain seq x y z
N MET A 1 65.98 -11.59 -70.80
CA MET A 1 66.25 -12.73 -69.90
C MET A 1 65.65 -12.42 -68.53
N LYS A 2 65.03 -13.46 -67.93
CA LYS A 2 64.50 -13.57 -66.56
C LYS A 2 63.19 -12.83 -66.23
N LYS A 3 62.14 -13.65 -66.15
CA LYS A 3 60.79 -13.42 -65.64
C LYS A 3 60.83 -13.14 -64.14
N THR A 4 60.12 -12.13 -63.67
CA THR A 4 59.78 -11.94 -62.26
C THR A 4 58.27 -12.02 -62.12
N SER A 5 57.81 -13.14 -61.56
CA SER A 5 56.43 -13.35 -61.12
C SER A 5 56.20 -12.58 -59.82
N LEU A 6 55.31 -11.59 -59.83
CA LEU A 6 54.72 -11.05 -58.59
C LEU A 6 53.47 -11.87 -58.24
N LEU A 7 53.53 -12.57 -57.11
CA LEU A 7 52.35 -13.14 -56.45
C LEU A 7 51.49 -11.98 -55.92
N PHE A 8 50.24 -11.91 -56.37
CA PHE A 8 49.17 -11.17 -55.69
C PHE A 8 48.57 -12.09 -54.62
N ALA A 9 48.91 -11.86 -53.35
CA ALA A 9 48.21 -12.46 -52.22
C ALA A 9 47.08 -11.50 -51.81
N GLY A 10 45.86 -11.80 -52.22
CA GLY A 10 44.66 -11.11 -51.74
C GLY A 10 44.39 -11.50 -50.29
N LEU A 11 44.62 -10.58 -49.35
CA LEU A 11 44.07 -10.67 -48.01
C LEU A 11 42.60 -10.24 -48.06
N LEU A 12 41.69 -11.22 -48.08
CA LEU A 12 40.32 -11.03 -47.61
C LEU A 12 40.39 -10.74 -46.10
N ALA A 13 40.31 -9.46 -45.73
CA ALA A 13 39.98 -9.07 -44.37
C ALA A 13 38.48 -9.32 -44.16
N CYS A 14 38.11 -10.54 -43.75
CA CYS A 14 36.83 -10.80 -43.12
C CYS A 14 36.78 -10.00 -41.81
N GLY A 15 36.22 -8.80 -41.86
CA GLY A 15 35.82 -8.06 -40.67
C GLY A 15 34.74 -8.85 -39.92
N MET A 16 35.14 -9.65 -38.95
CA MET A 16 34.22 -10.14 -37.93
C MET A 16 33.76 -8.92 -37.13
N ALA A 17 32.63 -8.35 -37.50
CA ALA A 17 31.94 -7.37 -36.67
C ALA A 17 31.53 -8.09 -35.38
N SER A 18 32.30 -7.92 -34.32
CA SER A 18 31.92 -8.36 -32.98
C SER A 18 30.56 -7.77 -32.65
N ALA A 19 29.58 -8.63 -32.35
CA ALA A 19 28.25 -8.20 -31.94
C ALA A 19 28.37 -7.27 -30.73
N GLN A 20 28.01 -6.00 -30.90
CA GLN A 20 28.09 -5.02 -29.83
C GLN A 20 26.98 -5.31 -28.81
N LYS A 21 27.36 -5.75 -27.61
CA LYS A 21 26.44 -5.94 -26.48
C LYS A 21 25.85 -4.60 -26.04
N ILE A 22 24.58 -4.62 -25.62
CA ILE A 22 23.92 -3.44 -25.06
C ILE A 22 24.60 -3.07 -23.76
N GLN A 23 25.00 -1.81 -23.62
CA GLN A 23 25.61 -1.34 -22.39
C GLN A 23 24.55 -1.14 -21.30
N PRO A 24 24.83 -1.50 -20.05
CA PRO A 24 24.00 -1.12 -18.91
C PRO A 24 23.89 0.41 -18.80
N TYR A 25 22.80 0.89 -18.18
CA TYR A 25 22.56 2.32 -17.97
C TYR A 25 22.23 2.62 -16.51
N GLY A 26 22.79 3.72 -15.98
CA GLY A 26 22.50 4.21 -14.63
C GLY A 26 22.97 3.26 -13.52
N ALA A 27 22.36 3.39 -12.34
CA ALA A 27 22.57 2.44 -11.25
C ALA A 27 21.91 1.09 -11.61
N LEU A 28 22.55 0.00 -11.20
CA LEU A 28 22.14 -1.36 -11.61
C LEU A 28 21.72 -2.20 -10.40
N PRO A 29 20.72 -3.09 -10.56
CA PRO A 29 20.43 -4.09 -9.55
C PRO A 29 21.57 -5.10 -9.45
N SER A 30 21.79 -5.59 -8.24
CA SER A 30 22.47 -6.87 -8.03
C SER A 30 21.60 -8.03 -8.55
N LYS A 31 22.22 -9.21 -8.77
CA LYS A 31 21.47 -10.43 -9.11
C LYS A 31 20.44 -10.79 -8.03
N ALA A 32 20.74 -10.53 -6.77
CA ALA A 32 19.82 -10.74 -5.65
C ALA A 32 18.59 -9.82 -5.75
N GLN A 33 18.79 -8.54 -6.08
CA GLN A 33 17.69 -7.58 -6.29
C GLN A 33 16.83 -7.95 -7.50
N VAL A 34 17.41 -8.41 -8.62
CA VAL A 34 16.61 -8.93 -9.75
C VAL A 34 15.76 -10.13 -9.31
N ALA A 35 16.38 -11.11 -8.65
CA ALA A 35 15.68 -12.31 -8.15
C ALA A 35 14.64 -12.00 -7.06
N TRP A 36 14.82 -10.90 -6.33
CA TRP A 36 13.86 -10.37 -5.36
C TRP A 36 12.70 -9.69 -6.07
N ASN A 37 12.94 -8.84 -7.08
CA ASN A 37 11.87 -8.24 -7.87
C ASN A 37 10.99 -9.30 -8.55
N ASP A 38 11.58 -10.39 -9.03
CA ASP A 38 10.85 -11.54 -9.61
C ASP A 38 9.97 -12.30 -8.60
N MET A 39 10.11 -12.04 -7.29
CA MET A 39 9.20 -12.59 -6.30
C MET A 39 7.83 -11.91 -6.34
N GLU A 40 7.79 -10.60 -6.64
CA GLU A 40 6.62 -9.73 -6.75
C GLU A 40 5.76 -9.59 -5.49
N TYR A 41 5.38 -10.71 -4.86
CA TYR A 41 4.38 -10.80 -3.82
C TYR A 41 4.76 -11.87 -2.77
N TYR A 42 4.86 -11.46 -1.51
CA TYR A 42 5.19 -12.32 -0.37
C TYR A 42 4.48 -11.89 0.92
N MET A 43 4.50 -12.77 1.92
CA MET A 43 3.81 -12.58 3.20
C MET A 43 4.70 -11.87 4.20
N PHE A 44 4.13 -10.94 4.96
CA PHE A 44 4.65 -10.56 6.27
C PHE A 44 3.88 -11.28 7.36
N ILE A 45 4.54 -11.69 8.44
CA ILE A 45 3.91 -12.19 9.66
C ILE A 45 4.33 -11.33 10.86
N HIS A 46 3.36 -10.64 11.44
CA HIS A 46 3.44 -10.07 12.78
C HIS A 46 2.86 -11.06 13.80
N PHE A 47 3.71 -11.51 14.73
CA PHE A 47 3.35 -12.46 15.78
C PHE A 47 4.26 -12.31 16.99
N GLY A 48 3.71 -12.38 18.19
CA GLY A 48 4.45 -12.17 19.44
C GLY A 48 3.50 -11.88 20.61
N PRO A 49 4.02 -11.42 21.77
CA PRO A 49 3.21 -11.09 22.94
C PRO A 49 2.05 -10.11 22.64
N ASN A 50 2.27 -9.20 21.69
CA ASN A 50 1.30 -8.20 21.23
C ASN A 50 -0.02 -8.81 20.72
N THR A 51 0.03 -10.00 20.09
CA THR A 51 -1.16 -10.79 19.70
C THR A 51 -2.05 -11.16 20.91
N PHE A 52 -1.42 -11.41 22.06
CA PHE A 52 -2.09 -11.85 23.29
C PHE A 52 -2.52 -10.67 24.15
N THR A 53 -1.82 -9.53 24.05
CA THR A 53 -2.11 -8.31 24.81
C THR A 53 -2.96 -7.29 24.06
N ASN A 54 -3.33 -7.56 22.80
CA ASN A 54 -4.15 -6.69 21.95
C ASN A 54 -3.51 -5.31 21.72
N LYS A 55 -2.20 -5.29 21.45
CA LYS A 55 -1.44 -4.06 21.19
C LYS A 55 -0.82 -4.12 19.80
N GLU A 56 -0.68 -2.99 19.14
CA GLU A 56 0.18 -2.87 17.95
C GLU A 56 1.65 -2.77 18.37
N TRP A 57 1.95 -1.95 19.38
CA TRP A 57 3.28 -1.79 19.95
C TRP A 57 3.29 -2.16 21.44
N GLY A 58 3.90 -3.29 21.78
CA GLY A 58 4.19 -3.68 23.16
C GLY A 58 5.14 -2.71 23.85
N HIS A 59 5.18 -2.78 25.19
CA HIS A 59 5.95 -1.86 26.02
C HIS A 59 7.34 -2.37 26.37
N GLY A 60 7.60 -3.66 26.16
CA GLY A 60 8.83 -4.35 26.54
C GLY A 60 8.82 -4.89 27.97
N ASP A 61 7.72 -4.71 28.70
CA ASP A 61 7.49 -5.22 30.06
C ASP A 61 6.43 -6.33 30.10
N GLU A 62 5.97 -6.80 28.94
CA GLU A 62 5.05 -7.92 28.84
C GLU A 62 5.63 -9.16 29.58
N ASP A 63 4.80 -9.92 30.31
CA ASP A 63 5.26 -11.19 30.87
C ASP A 63 5.44 -12.20 29.73
N PRO A 64 6.63 -12.80 29.52
CA PRO A 64 6.84 -13.85 28.50
C PRO A 64 5.78 -14.96 28.52
N LYS A 65 5.17 -15.24 29.67
CA LYS A 65 4.12 -16.26 29.82
C LYS A 65 2.83 -15.95 29.09
N VAL A 66 2.57 -14.69 28.71
CA VAL A 66 1.39 -14.36 27.89
C VAL A 66 1.48 -15.00 26.50
N PHE A 67 2.69 -15.22 26.01
CA PHE A 67 2.94 -15.92 24.76
C PHE A 67 2.69 -17.42 24.96
N ASN A 68 1.48 -17.86 24.61
CA ASN A 68 1.06 -19.25 24.78
C ASN A 68 0.03 -19.69 23.71
N PRO A 69 0.40 -19.72 22.42
CA PRO A 69 -0.50 -20.19 21.38
C PRO A 69 -0.88 -21.66 21.61
N THR A 70 -2.18 -21.96 21.51
CA THR A 70 -2.73 -23.27 21.86
C THR A 70 -2.53 -24.34 20.79
N ARG A 71 -2.40 -23.95 19.52
CA ARG A 71 -2.26 -24.86 18.37
C ARG A 71 -1.42 -24.26 17.23
N LEU A 72 -0.29 -23.65 17.58
CA LEU A 72 0.63 -23.08 16.60
C LEU A 72 0.96 -24.09 15.49
N ASP A 73 0.73 -23.70 14.23
CA ASP A 73 1.02 -24.51 13.05
C ASP A 73 1.64 -23.66 11.93
N ALA A 74 2.98 -23.57 11.93
CA ALA A 74 3.71 -22.85 10.89
C ALA A 74 3.56 -23.47 9.48
N ARG A 75 3.18 -24.76 9.38
CA ARG A 75 2.84 -25.37 8.09
C ARG A 75 1.52 -24.83 7.55
N GLN A 76 0.55 -24.50 8.41
CA GLN A 76 -0.67 -23.83 7.98
C GLN A 76 -0.36 -22.44 7.41
N TRP A 77 0.60 -21.71 8.00
CA TRP A 77 1.03 -20.41 7.49
C TRP A 77 1.66 -20.55 6.10
N ALA A 78 2.66 -21.43 5.98
CA ALA A 78 3.36 -21.70 4.72
C ALA A 78 2.44 -22.23 3.62
N ARG A 79 1.54 -23.17 3.95
CA ARG A 79 0.56 -23.70 3.00
C ARG A 79 -0.37 -22.59 2.49
N THR A 80 -0.87 -21.74 3.38
CA THR A 80 -1.75 -20.62 3.03
C THR A 80 -1.04 -19.63 2.12
N ALA A 81 0.19 -19.22 2.47
CA ALA A 81 1.00 -18.33 1.62
C ALA A 81 1.24 -18.93 0.22
N LYS A 82 1.62 -20.21 0.16
CA LYS A 82 1.85 -20.92 -1.11
C LYS A 82 0.60 -20.94 -1.98
N GLN A 83 -0.54 -21.29 -1.40
CA GLN A 83 -1.82 -21.32 -2.11
C GLN A 83 -2.25 -19.93 -2.57
N ALA A 84 -1.98 -18.89 -1.77
CA ALA A 84 -2.22 -17.50 -2.12
C ALA A 84 -1.31 -16.98 -3.25
N GLY A 85 -0.31 -17.76 -3.68
CA GLY A 85 0.61 -17.43 -4.77
C GLY A 85 1.87 -16.66 -4.33
N MET A 86 2.03 -16.44 -3.03
CA MET A 86 3.20 -15.77 -2.45
C MET A 86 4.47 -16.60 -2.65
N LYS A 87 5.63 -15.93 -2.73
CA LYS A 87 6.94 -16.57 -3.00
C LYS A 87 7.82 -16.71 -1.78
N GLY A 88 7.47 -16.05 -0.68
CA GLY A 88 8.21 -16.11 0.56
C GLY A 88 7.41 -15.60 1.75
N ILE A 89 8.01 -15.68 2.92
CA ILE A 89 7.47 -15.18 4.20
C ILE A 89 8.59 -14.47 4.94
N VAL A 90 8.34 -13.23 5.35
CA VAL A 90 9.15 -12.48 6.33
C VAL A 90 8.41 -12.50 7.66
N ILE A 91 9.06 -12.92 8.74
CA ILE A 91 8.46 -12.94 10.09
C ILE A 91 9.16 -11.94 11.02
N THR A 92 8.37 -11.29 11.87
CA THR A 92 8.83 -10.52 13.04
C THR A 92 9.53 -11.42 14.06
N ALA A 93 10.77 -11.82 13.78
CA ALA A 93 11.59 -12.62 14.68
C ALA A 93 11.72 -11.95 16.06
N LYS A 94 11.85 -10.62 16.06
CA LYS A 94 11.74 -9.75 17.24
C LYS A 94 11.09 -8.44 16.82
N HIS A 95 10.01 -8.04 17.51
CA HIS A 95 9.35 -6.75 17.31
C HIS A 95 9.86 -5.68 18.29
N HIS A 96 9.30 -4.46 18.29
CA HIS A 96 9.75 -3.34 19.14
C HIS A 96 9.73 -3.64 20.64
N ASP A 97 8.82 -4.50 21.10
CA ASP A 97 8.77 -4.96 22.48
C ASP A 97 10.02 -5.76 22.90
N GLY A 98 10.82 -6.25 21.95
CA GLY A 98 12.07 -6.94 22.23
C GLY A 98 11.91 -8.44 22.47
N PHE A 99 10.70 -9.02 22.35
CA PHE A 99 10.49 -10.44 22.55
C PHE A 99 11.02 -11.26 21.36
N CYS A 100 11.99 -12.15 21.61
CA CYS A 100 12.54 -13.02 20.57
C CYS A 100 11.68 -14.29 20.40
N LEU A 101 11.23 -14.53 19.17
CA LEU A 101 10.48 -15.74 18.78
C LEU A 101 11.31 -17.02 18.69
N TRP A 102 12.59 -16.94 19.03
CA TRP A 102 13.54 -18.05 19.15
C TRP A 102 14.31 -17.95 20.47
N PRO A 103 14.92 -19.05 20.96
CA PRO A 103 15.58 -19.07 22.27
C PRO A 103 16.97 -18.40 22.24
N SER A 104 17.03 -17.11 21.92
CA SER A 104 18.26 -16.32 21.79
C SER A 104 19.13 -16.38 23.05
N LYS A 105 20.46 -16.45 22.88
CA LYS A 105 21.42 -16.41 24.00
C LYS A 105 21.67 -14.99 24.51
N TYR A 106 21.21 -13.98 23.79
CA TYR A 106 21.49 -12.56 24.04
C TYR A 106 20.29 -11.79 24.58
N SER A 107 19.22 -12.50 24.95
CA SER A 107 18.04 -11.92 25.61
C SER A 107 17.47 -12.92 26.62
N THR A 108 16.89 -12.41 27.71
CA THR A 108 16.06 -13.17 28.66
C THR A 108 14.56 -12.99 28.40
N HIS A 109 14.21 -12.30 27.33
CA HIS A 109 12.84 -12.01 26.95
C HIS A 109 12.53 -12.73 25.63
N THR A 110 12.37 -14.05 25.72
CA THR A 110 12.26 -14.93 24.56
C THR A 110 11.22 -16.04 24.76
N VAL A 111 10.95 -16.83 23.73
CA VAL A 111 10.13 -18.06 23.81
C VAL A 111 10.63 -19.06 24.86
N ARG A 112 11.91 -19.03 25.25
CA ARG A 112 12.48 -19.89 26.32
C ARG A 112 11.83 -19.60 27.67
N GLU A 113 11.48 -18.34 27.93
CA GLU A 113 10.83 -17.89 29.17
C GLU A 113 9.30 -17.94 29.09
N SER A 114 8.74 -18.31 27.93
CA SER A 114 7.30 -18.37 27.72
C SER A 114 6.64 -19.65 28.24
N ALA A 115 5.31 -19.63 28.36
CA ALA A 115 4.53 -20.83 28.70
C ALA A 115 4.43 -21.81 27.50
N TRP A 116 4.63 -21.32 26.28
CA TRP A 116 4.50 -22.11 25.07
C TRP A 116 5.53 -23.25 25.01
N LYS A 117 5.04 -24.47 24.74
CA LYS A 117 5.85 -25.71 24.67
C LYS A 117 6.80 -25.88 25.87
N ASN A 118 6.41 -25.43 27.05
CA ASN A 118 7.22 -25.45 28.27
C ASN A 118 8.60 -24.79 28.08
N GLY A 119 8.67 -23.67 27.36
CA GLY A 119 9.91 -22.94 27.10
C GLY A 119 10.87 -23.62 26.11
N LYS A 120 10.42 -24.64 25.39
CA LYS A 120 11.25 -25.40 24.42
C LYS A 120 10.90 -25.13 22.96
N GLY A 121 9.99 -24.18 22.72
CA GLY A 121 9.57 -23.82 21.37
C GLY A 121 10.57 -22.93 20.65
N ASP A 122 10.53 -22.95 19.32
CA ASP A 122 11.29 -22.09 18.43
C ASP A 122 10.45 -21.85 17.17
N VAL A 123 9.86 -20.66 17.07
CA VAL A 123 8.95 -20.34 15.96
C VAL A 123 9.73 -20.21 14.63
N LEU A 124 10.98 -19.73 14.68
CA LEU A 124 11.80 -19.56 13.49
C LEU A 124 12.23 -20.92 12.91
N ALA A 125 12.55 -21.90 13.77
CA ALA A 125 12.82 -23.27 13.34
C ALA A 125 11.60 -23.90 12.67
N GLU A 126 10.40 -23.74 13.26
CA GLU A 126 9.16 -24.29 12.69
C GLU A 126 8.79 -23.63 11.36
N LEU A 127 8.90 -22.31 11.26
CA LEU A 127 8.56 -21.57 10.04
C LEU A 127 9.59 -21.78 8.92
N SER A 128 10.88 -21.74 9.20
CA SER A 128 11.91 -21.96 8.17
C SER A 128 11.82 -23.38 7.58
N ALA A 129 11.56 -24.39 8.41
CA ALA A 129 11.31 -25.76 7.96
C ALA A 129 10.03 -25.84 7.10
N ALA A 130 8.94 -25.19 7.51
CA ALA A 130 7.71 -25.12 6.72
C ALA A 130 7.92 -24.39 5.38
N CYS A 131 8.63 -23.26 5.35
CA CYS A 131 8.97 -22.55 4.11
C CYS A 131 9.73 -23.47 3.15
N LYS A 132 10.73 -24.21 3.65
CA LYS A 132 11.47 -25.20 2.86
C LYS A 132 10.55 -26.30 2.32
N GLU A 133 9.65 -26.83 3.15
CA GLU A 133 8.68 -27.88 2.77
C GLU A 133 7.75 -27.44 1.63
N TYR A 134 7.24 -26.22 1.67
CA TYR A 134 6.28 -25.68 0.69
C TYR A 134 6.93 -24.93 -0.49
N GLY A 135 8.28 -24.89 -0.54
CA GLY A 135 9.04 -24.20 -1.57
C GLY A 135 8.78 -22.68 -1.56
N LEU A 136 8.84 -22.09 -0.37
CA LEU A 136 8.79 -20.66 -0.10
C LEU A 136 10.16 -20.19 0.41
N LYS A 137 10.51 -18.95 0.09
CA LYS A 137 11.68 -18.29 0.67
C LYS A 137 11.37 -17.82 2.10
N PHE A 138 12.37 -17.86 2.98
CA PHE A 138 12.26 -17.43 4.37
C PHE A 138 13.04 -16.12 4.57
N GLY A 139 12.42 -15.14 5.23
CA GLY A 139 12.99 -13.83 5.54
C GLY A 139 12.74 -13.50 7.01
N VAL A 140 13.50 -12.54 7.55
CA VAL A 140 13.40 -12.15 8.96
C VAL A 140 13.31 -10.63 9.10
N TYR A 141 12.39 -10.20 9.93
CA TYR A 141 12.35 -8.86 10.51
C TYR A 141 12.99 -8.94 11.89
N LEU A 142 13.92 -8.04 12.16
CA LEU A 142 14.52 -7.90 13.48
C LEU A 142 14.54 -6.43 13.86
N SER A 143 13.68 -6.04 14.80
CA SER A 143 13.53 -4.64 15.18
C SER A 143 14.83 -4.06 15.75
N PRO A 144 15.39 -3.00 15.14
CA PRO A 144 16.51 -2.28 15.71
C PRO A 144 16.11 -1.66 17.06
N TRP A 145 14.93 -1.03 17.10
CA TRP A 145 14.35 -0.49 18.33
C TRP A 145 13.92 -1.63 19.25
N ASP A 146 14.43 -1.59 20.48
CA ASP A 146 14.13 -2.57 21.51
C ASP A 146 13.72 -1.86 22.80
N ARG A 147 12.54 -2.21 23.30
CA ARG A 147 11.96 -1.61 24.52
C ARG A 147 12.22 -2.45 25.77
N ASN A 148 12.85 -3.61 25.64
CA ASN A 148 13.12 -4.52 26.75
C ASN A 148 14.61 -4.56 27.13
N HIS A 149 15.51 -4.61 26.14
CA HIS A 149 16.91 -4.93 26.41
C HIS A 149 17.59 -3.81 27.21
N PRO A 150 18.23 -4.11 28.37
CA PRO A 150 18.75 -3.09 29.29
C PRO A 150 19.89 -2.23 28.70
N GLU A 151 20.63 -2.78 27.73
CA GLU A 151 21.68 -2.05 27.02
C GLU A 151 21.16 -1.12 25.91
N TYR A 152 19.86 -1.14 25.58
CA TYR A 152 19.34 -0.27 24.52
C TYR A 152 19.57 1.21 24.87
N GLY A 153 20.19 1.95 23.95
CA GLY A 153 20.71 3.30 24.17
C GLY A 153 22.22 3.37 24.41
N THR A 154 22.91 2.24 24.59
CA THR A 154 24.36 2.16 24.80
C THR A 154 25.09 1.61 23.57
N ALA A 155 26.41 1.85 23.49
CA ALA A 155 27.25 1.28 22.44
C ALA A 155 27.27 -0.27 22.49
N THR A 156 27.11 -0.86 23.69
CA THR A 156 27.10 -2.32 23.90
C THR A 156 25.97 -3.00 23.13
N TYR A 157 24.81 -2.35 23.02
CA TYR A 157 23.65 -2.93 22.31
C TYR A 157 23.93 -3.20 20.83
N ASN A 158 24.85 -2.48 20.17
CA ASN A 158 25.22 -2.80 18.80
C ASN A 158 25.81 -4.21 18.68
N GLN A 159 26.65 -4.63 19.63
CA GLN A 159 27.20 -5.99 19.61
C GLN A 159 26.14 -7.03 19.98
N VAL A 160 25.24 -6.72 20.93
CA VAL A 160 24.08 -7.56 21.27
C VAL A 160 23.24 -7.80 20.02
N PHE A 161 22.88 -6.75 19.30
CA PHE A 161 22.08 -6.82 18.08
C PHE A 161 22.80 -7.57 16.96
N ALA A 162 24.10 -7.31 16.75
CA ALA A 162 24.92 -8.02 15.78
C ALA A 162 24.99 -9.53 16.06
N ASN A 163 25.13 -9.93 17.34
CA ASN A 163 25.13 -11.34 17.71
C ASN A 163 23.75 -12.00 17.53
N THR A 164 22.68 -11.25 17.84
CA THR A 164 21.28 -11.68 17.63
C THR A 164 21.00 -11.87 16.13
N LEU A 165 21.53 -10.98 15.27
CA LEU A 165 21.51 -11.13 13.81
C LEU A 165 22.26 -12.39 13.37
N GLU A 166 23.45 -12.65 13.91
CA GLU A 166 24.21 -13.86 13.57
C GLU A 166 23.43 -15.15 13.92
N GLU A 167 22.72 -15.19 15.04
CA GLU A 167 21.85 -16.33 15.39
C GLU A 167 20.77 -16.58 14.32
N VAL A 168 20.02 -15.55 13.93
CA VAL A 168 18.90 -15.71 12.98
C VAL A 168 19.36 -15.92 11.53
N LEU A 169 20.53 -15.40 11.16
CA LEU A 169 21.05 -15.50 9.80
C LEU A 169 21.94 -16.73 9.59
N SER A 170 22.35 -17.43 10.64
CA SER A 170 23.14 -18.67 10.51
C SER A 170 22.38 -19.94 10.91
N GLY A 171 21.34 -19.83 11.75
CA GLY A 171 20.65 -20.98 12.35
C GLY A 171 19.51 -21.58 11.53
N TYR A 172 18.89 -20.82 10.62
CA TYR A 172 17.58 -21.18 10.02
C TYR A 172 17.61 -21.42 8.50
N GLY A 173 18.79 -21.61 7.92
CA GLY A 173 18.97 -21.83 6.47
C GLY A 173 19.03 -20.55 5.65
N PRO A 174 18.76 -20.60 4.33
CA PRO A 174 18.84 -19.42 3.46
C PRO A 174 17.78 -18.37 3.82
N VAL A 175 18.23 -17.13 4.00
CA VAL A 175 17.39 -15.96 4.25
C VAL A 175 17.40 -15.08 3.01
N PHE A 176 16.24 -14.83 2.41
CA PHE A 176 16.17 -14.01 1.19
C PHE A 176 16.11 -12.51 1.49
N GLU A 177 15.66 -12.13 2.67
CA GLU A 177 15.46 -10.74 3.06
C GLU A 177 15.65 -10.55 4.58
N GLN A 178 16.39 -9.50 4.93
CA GLN A 178 16.52 -8.98 6.29
C GLN A 178 15.83 -7.62 6.34
N TRP A 179 14.84 -7.50 7.22
CA TRP A 179 14.03 -6.30 7.37
C TRP A 179 14.44 -5.53 8.62
N PHE A 180 14.88 -4.27 8.44
CA PHE A 180 15.22 -3.35 9.52
C PHE A 180 14.24 -2.18 9.55
N ASP A 181 13.52 -2.08 10.67
CA ASP A 181 12.55 -1.01 10.90
C ASP A 181 13.19 0.35 11.22
N GLY A 182 12.63 1.40 10.64
CA GLY A 182 12.94 2.79 10.95
C GLY A 182 12.19 3.38 12.14
N ALA A 183 11.07 2.76 12.55
CA ALA A 183 10.21 3.27 13.59
C ALA A 183 10.90 3.28 14.97
N ASN A 184 10.88 4.43 15.63
CA ASN A 184 11.32 4.60 17.00
C ASN A 184 10.46 5.65 17.72
N GLY A 185 9.47 5.17 18.45
CA GLY A 185 8.57 5.98 19.29
C GLY A 185 9.14 6.28 20.69
N GLY A 186 10.37 5.85 20.98
CA GLY A 186 11.02 6.02 22.27
C GLY A 186 11.82 7.33 22.40
N ASN A 187 12.01 7.76 23.65
CA ASN A 187 12.86 8.89 24.00
C ASN A 187 14.36 8.58 23.94
N ILE A 188 14.73 7.28 23.98
CA ILE A 188 16.10 6.82 23.88
C ILE A 188 16.49 6.66 22.41
N LYS A 189 17.60 7.29 22.01
CA LYS A 189 18.16 7.20 20.66
C LYS A 189 19.41 6.32 20.67
N GLN A 190 19.29 5.13 20.10
CA GLN A 190 20.41 4.20 19.91
C GLN A 190 21.29 4.67 18.75
N PRO A 191 22.62 4.80 18.93
CA PRO A 191 23.54 5.04 17.82
C PRO A 191 23.84 3.71 17.10
N TYR A 192 22.94 3.31 16.20
CA TYR A 192 23.07 2.05 15.45
C TYR A 192 24.34 2.00 14.59
N ASP A 193 25.09 0.90 14.70
CA ASP A 193 26.22 0.61 13.81
C ASP A 193 25.74 -0.18 12.57
N TRP A 194 25.15 0.54 11.61
CA TRP A 194 24.62 -0.05 10.38
C TRP A 194 25.68 -0.77 9.56
N ASP A 195 26.94 -0.30 9.59
CA ASP A 195 28.04 -0.95 8.88
C ASP A 195 28.34 -2.33 9.46
N LEU A 196 28.34 -2.46 10.80
CA LEU A 196 28.45 -3.75 11.47
C LEU A 196 27.27 -4.66 11.11
N PHE A 197 26.04 -4.15 11.16
CA PHE A 197 24.83 -4.94 10.91
C PHE A 197 24.80 -5.47 9.47
N HIS A 198 25.07 -4.60 8.49
CA HIS A 198 25.15 -5.00 7.08
C HIS A 198 26.25 -6.04 6.84
N LYS A 199 27.42 -5.90 7.48
CA LYS A 199 28.51 -6.89 7.38
C LYS A 199 28.09 -8.26 7.92
N VAL A 200 27.38 -8.30 9.06
CA VAL A 200 26.85 -9.56 9.59
C VAL A 200 25.86 -10.18 8.60
N VAL A 201 24.94 -9.38 8.05
CA VAL A 201 23.98 -9.88 7.06
C VAL A 201 24.68 -10.50 5.86
N TYR A 202 25.57 -9.77 5.19
CA TYR A 202 26.21 -10.27 3.97
C TYR A 202 27.26 -11.36 4.23
N LYS A 203 27.84 -11.44 5.44
CA LYS A 203 28.71 -12.56 5.85
C LYS A 203 27.95 -13.88 5.85
N HIS A 204 26.74 -13.90 6.39
CA HIS A 204 25.96 -15.13 6.56
C HIS A 204 25.00 -15.39 5.40
N GLN A 205 24.49 -14.33 4.77
CA GLN A 205 23.45 -14.38 3.74
C GLN A 205 23.81 -13.42 2.59
N PRO A 206 24.82 -13.75 1.77
CA PRO A 206 25.35 -12.85 0.73
C PRO A 206 24.35 -12.50 -0.39
N ASN A 207 23.22 -13.21 -0.47
CA ASN A 207 22.15 -12.97 -1.43
C ASN A 207 20.88 -12.37 -0.78
N ALA A 208 20.92 -12.03 0.52
CA ALA A 208 19.79 -11.37 1.16
C ALA A 208 19.63 -9.94 0.65
N VAL A 209 18.39 -9.52 0.45
CA VAL A 209 18.05 -8.11 0.28
C VAL A 209 17.87 -7.49 1.67
N ILE A 210 18.53 -6.37 1.93
CA ILE A 210 18.35 -5.62 3.17
C ILE A 210 17.30 -4.55 2.93
N PHE A 211 16.14 -4.68 3.59
CA PHE A 211 15.16 -3.61 3.68
C PHE A 211 15.55 -2.64 4.81
N SER A 212 15.39 -1.35 4.52
CA SER A 212 15.16 -0.31 5.53
C SER A 212 14.38 0.84 4.88
N ASP A 213 14.11 1.93 5.61
CA ASP A 213 13.58 3.17 5.03
C ASP A 213 14.34 3.63 3.77
N VAL A 214 15.65 3.33 3.69
CA VAL A 214 16.56 3.86 2.65
C VAL A 214 17.45 2.82 1.98
N GLY A 215 17.25 1.52 2.24
CA GLY A 215 18.09 0.44 1.70
C GLY A 215 19.16 -0.09 2.66
N PRO A 216 20.24 -0.72 2.16
CA PRO A 216 20.77 -0.62 0.80
C PRO A 216 20.13 -1.57 -0.23
N GLY A 217 19.35 -2.57 0.19
CA GLY A 217 18.79 -3.58 -0.71
C GLY A 217 17.48 -3.16 -1.37
N CYS A 218 16.51 -2.71 -0.59
CA CYS A 218 15.26 -2.12 -1.05
C CYS A 218 14.79 -1.05 -0.05
N ARG A 219 13.89 -0.17 -0.47
CA ARG A 219 13.39 0.95 0.34
C ARG A 219 11.93 0.77 0.70
N TRP A 220 11.54 1.33 1.84
CA TRP A 220 10.15 1.62 2.14
C TRP A 220 9.51 2.50 1.05
N VAL A 221 8.27 2.21 0.65
CA VAL A 221 7.53 2.98 -0.37
C VAL A 221 7.01 4.33 0.14
N GLY A 222 7.17 4.64 1.43
CA GLY A 222 6.75 5.90 2.03
C GLY A 222 5.30 5.94 2.52
N ASN A 223 4.60 4.80 2.53
CA ASN A 223 3.27 4.66 3.15
C ASN A 223 2.98 3.20 3.48
N GLU A 224 2.13 2.98 4.49
CA GLU A 224 1.65 1.64 4.89
C GLU A 224 0.31 1.25 4.22
N ASN A 225 -0.10 1.99 3.18
CA ASN A 225 -1.26 1.62 2.36
C ASN A 225 -0.86 0.65 1.23
N GLY A 226 0.44 0.37 1.06
CA GLY A 226 0.97 -0.55 0.06
C GLY A 226 0.91 -0.01 -1.36
N ILE A 227 0.96 1.32 -1.55
CA ILE A 227 0.78 1.97 -2.87
C ILE A 227 2.03 2.74 -3.28
N ALA A 228 2.67 2.31 -4.37
CA ALA A 228 3.73 3.06 -5.04
C ALA A 228 3.18 4.17 -5.95
N GLY A 229 4.03 5.15 -6.25
CA GLY A 229 3.74 6.21 -7.21
C GLY A 229 3.46 5.65 -8.60
N THR A 230 2.66 6.35 -9.40
CA THR A 230 2.45 5.97 -10.81
C THR A 230 3.75 6.09 -11.62
N THR A 231 4.60 7.03 -11.24
CA THR A 231 6.03 7.07 -11.55
C THR A 231 6.78 6.41 -10.41
N ASN A 232 7.59 5.40 -10.69
CA ASN A 232 8.41 4.72 -9.68
C ASN A 232 9.76 4.29 -10.27
N TRP A 233 10.79 5.08 -9.98
CA TRP A 233 12.17 4.76 -10.25
C TRP A 233 12.74 3.85 -9.16
N SER A 234 13.40 2.76 -9.57
CA SER A 234 14.13 1.87 -8.66
C SER A 234 15.44 2.48 -8.15
N THR A 235 15.71 3.73 -8.48
CA THR A 235 16.90 4.48 -8.09
C THR A 235 16.59 5.51 -7.00
N LEU A 236 17.53 5.71 -6.08
CA LEU A 236 17.37 6.59 -4.92
C LEU A 236 18.68 7.32 -4.61
N ASN A 237 18.58 8.59 -4.21
CA ASN A 237 19.68 9.34 -3.61
C ASN A 237 19.65 9.15 -2.10
N VAL A 238 20.76 8.63 -1.54
CA VAL A 238 20.82 8.26 -0.12
C VAL A 238 21.77 9.13 0.68
N LYS A 239 22.58 9.95 0.02
CA LYS A 239 23.51 10.86 0.69
C LYS A 239 22.79 11.77 1.69
N GLY A 240 23.20 11.69 2.96
CA GLY A 240 22.66 12.49 4.05
C GLY A 240 21.48 11.86 4.79
N PHE A 241 21.07 10.65 4.42
CA PHE A 241 20.04 9.88 5.12
C PHE A 241 20.63 8.66 5.82
N THR A 242 19.99 8.23 6.89
CA THR A 242 20.41 7.05 7.67
C THR A 242 19.15 6.34 8.18
N PRO A 243 19.08 5.00 8.13
CA PRO A 243 17.90 4.27 8.59
C PRO A 243 17.53 4.65 10.03
N GLY A 244 16.24 4.93 10.27
CA GLY A 244 15.72 5.37 11.58
C GLY A 244 16.20 6.75 12.07
N ALA A 245 16.99 7.50 11.28
CA ALA A 245 17.58 8.78 11.66
C ALA A 245 17.54 9.80 10.51
N GLY A 246 16.32 10.04 9.98
CA GLY A 246 16.07 10.94 8.86
C GLY A 246 16.10 10.21 7.53
N GLY A 247 14.92 10.03 6.94
CA GLY A 247 14.74 9.44 5.61
C GLY A 247 14.57 10.50 4.51
N PRO A 248 14.69 10.10 3.23
CA PRO A 248 14.30 10.92 2.09
C PRO A 248 12.87 11.42 2.24
N PRO A 249 12.52 12.53 1.56
CA PRO A 249 11.14 12.98 1.49
C PRO A 249 10.22 11.83 1.06
N THR A 250 9.03 11.73 1.65
CA THR A 250 8.05 10.68 1.33
C THR A 250 7.80 10.53 -0.17
N LYS A 251 7.79 11.65 -0.91
CA LYS A 251 7.69 11.63 -2.37
C LYS A 251 8.85 10.87 -3.03
N SER A 252 10.09 11.06 -2.58
CA SER A 252 11.26 10.33 -3.11
C SER A 252 11.21 8.84 -2.75
N LEU A 253 10.67 8.47 -1.58
CA LEU A 253 10.44 7.07 -1.25
C LEU A 253 9.38 6.45 -2.17
N ASN A 254 8.29 7.18 -2.43
CA ASN A 254 7.16 6.71 -3.22
C ASN A 254 7.43 6.62 -4.73
N GLU A 255 8.19 7.58 -5.27
CA GLU A 255 8.44 7.72 -6.71
C GLU A 255 9.88 7.38 -7.13
N GLY A 256 10.80 7.27 -6.18
CA GLY A 256 12.23 7.19 -6.46
C GLY A 256 12.81 8.51 -6.98
N ASN A 257 14.07 8.47 -7.41
CA ASN A 257 14.74 9.57 -8.08
C ASN A 257 15.21 9.10 -9.46
N GLU A 258 14.76 9.79 -10.51
CA GLU A 258 15.06 9.46 -11.91
C GLU A 258 16.55 9.25 -12.19
N ASP A 259 17.40 10.13 -11.66
CA ASP A 259 18.86 10.06 -11.80
C ASP A 259 19.53 9.63 -10.46
N GLY A 260 18.85 8.78 -9.69
CA GLY A 260 19.31 8.33 -8.38
C GLY A 260 20.61 7.53 -8.43
N GLU A 261 21.50 7.75 -7.46
CA GLU A 261 22.86 7.20 -7.45
C GLU A 261 22.94 5.70 -7.09
N LYS A 262 21.93 5.15 -6.42
CA LYS A 262 21.85 3.74 -5.99
C LYS A 262 20.61 3.06 -6.53
N TRP A 263 20.72 1.78 -6.88
CA TRP A 263 19.56 0.93 -7.15
C TRP A 263 18.99 0.40 -5.83
N ILE A 264 17.86 0.97 -5.41
CA ILE A 264 17.16 0.68 -4.17
C ILE A 264 15.65 0.66 -4.49
N PRO A 265 15.11 -0.44 -5.04
CA PRO A 265 13.72 -0.54 -5.49
C PRO A 265 12.75 -0.46 -4.33
N ALA A 266 11.49 -0.07 -4.61
CA ALA A 266 10.45 0.07 -3.60
C ALA A 266 9.85 -1.28 -3.19
N GLU A 267 9.70 -1.47 -1.88
CA GLU A 267 8.84 -2.48 -1.28
C GLU A 267 7.59 -1.79 -0.70
N CYS A 268 6.42 -2.30 -1.06
CA CYS A 268 5.12 -1.80 -0.66
C CYS A 268 4.57 -2.68 0.46
N ASP A 269 4.70 -2.22 1.68
CA ASP A 269 4.24 -2.89 2.89
C ASP A 269 2.83 -2.43 3.28
N VAL A 270 1.98 -3.40 3.64
CA VAL A 270 0.60 -3.15 4.09
C VAL A 270 0.04 -4.38 4.79
N SER A 271 -0.83 -4.18 5.77
CA SER A 271 -1.56 -5.28 6.42
C SER A 271 -2.86 -5.65 5.68
N ILE A 272 -3.25 -6.93 5.72
CA ILE A 272 -4.57 -7.38 5.28
C ILE A 272 -5.69 -6.86 6.20
N ARG A 273 -5.35 -6.39 7.40
CA ARG A 273 -6.23 -5.80 8.43
C ARG A 273 -5.90 -4.32 8.64
N PRO A 274 -6.63 -3.59 9.50
CA PRO A 274 -6.24 -2.23 9.89
C PRO A 274 -4.91 -2.19 10.65
N GLY A 275 -4.70 -3.12 11.58
CA GLY A 275 -3.46 -3.26 12.36
C GLY A 275 -2.50 -4.31 11.79
N TRP A 276 -1.26 -4.30 12.27
CA TRP A 276 -0.21 -5.25 11.93
C TRP A 276 -0.34 -6.54 12.74
N PHE A 277 -0.59 -6.45 14.05
CA PHE A 277 -0.86 -7.63 14.89
C PHE A 277 -2.32 -8.10 14.81
N TYR A 278 -2.57 -9.33 15.25
CA TYR A 278 -3.93 -9.85 15.32
C TYR A 278 -4.69 -9.21 16.48
N SER A 279 -5.91 -8.75 16.20
CA SER A 279 -6.89 -8.33 17.18
C SER A 279 -8.26 -8.93 16.82
N PRO A 280 -8.97 -9.59 17.77
CA PRO A 280 -10.33 -10.09 17.55
C PRO A 280 -11.31 -9.00 17.07
N ASP A 281 -11.11 -7.75 17.49
CA ASP A 281 -11.95 -6.60 17.12
C ASP A 281 -11.79 -6.17 15.65
N THR A 282 -10.96 -6.89 14.89
CA THR A 282 -10.71 -6.66 13.47
C THR A 282 -11.09 -7.86 12.59
N ASP A 283 -11.69 -8.92 13.14
CA ASP A 283 -12.05 -10.13 12.38
C ASP A 283 -13.04 -9.86 11.25
N ASP A 284 -13.90 -8.85 11.40
CA ASP A 284 -14.82 -8.36 10.39
C ASP A 284 -14.23 -7.24 9.49
N LYS A 285 -12.98 -6.84 9.74
CA LYS A 285 -12.29 -5.72 9.05
C LYS A 285 -11.17 -6.18 8.11
N VAL A 286 -11.15 -7.45 7.72
CA VAL A 286 -10.23 -7.95 6.69
C VAL A 286 -10.52 -7.24 5.36
N LYS A 287 -9.51 -6.58 4.79
CA LYS A 287 -9.61 -5.79 3.56
C LYS A 287 -10.33 -6.58 2.47
N PRO A 288 -11.32 -6.00 1.79
CA PRO A 288 -12.05 -6.69 0.74
C PRO A 288 -11.17 -6.98 -0.47
N VAL A 289 -11.53 -8.00 -1.27
CA VAL A 289 -10.72 -8.49 -2.41
C VAL A 289 -10.40 -7.38 -3.40
N ASN A 290 -11.35 -6.46 -3.59
CA ASN A 290 -11.20 -5.34 -4.49
C ASN A 290 -10.12 -4.36 -4.02
N THR A 291 -10.09 -4.02 -2.73
CA THR A 291 -9.00 -3.26 -2.11
C THR A 291 -7.65 -3.98 -2.22
N LEU A 292 -7.61 -5.30 -1.97
CA LEU A 292 -6.36 -6.06 -2.11
C LEU A 292 -5.87 -6.13 -3.56
N LEU A 293 -6.79 -6.17 -4.52
CA LEU A 293 -6.46 -6.11 -5.94
C LEU A 293 -5.94 -4.72 -6.34
N ASP A 294 -6.56 -3.64 -5.81
CA ASP A 294 -6.06 -2.27 -5.97
C ASP A 294 -4.63 -2.14 -5.44
N ILE A 295 -4.35 -2.72 -4.26
CA ILE A 295 -3.00 -2.80 -3.68
C ILE A 295 -2.04 -3.55 -4.61
N TYR A 296 -2.42 -4.73 -5.12
CA TYR A 296 -1.56 -5.50 -6.04
C TYR A 296 -1.19 -4.70 -7.30
N TYR A 297 -2.16 -4.02 -7.92
CA TYR A 297 -1.89 -3.16 -9.07
C TYR A 297 -1.16 -1.86 -8.70
N GLY A 298 -1.33 -1.37 -7.47
CA GLY A 298 -0.64 -0.21 -6.90
C GLY A 298 0.79 -0.49 -6.45
N SER A 299 1.20 -1.75 -6.38
CA SER A 299 2.53 -2.21 -5.96
C SER A 299 3.24 -2.94 -7.11
N VAL A 300 2.92 -4.22 -7.32
CA VAL A 300 3.44 -5.08 -8.40
C VAL A 300 3.19 -4.46 -9.77
N GLY A 301 2.04 -3.79 -9.96
CA GLY A 301 1.72 -3.08 -11.20
C GLY A 301 2.44 -1.74 -11.40
N ARG A 302 3.28 -1.32 -10.46
CA ARG A 302 3.98 -0.03 -10.43
C ARG A 302 5.45 -0.19 -10.02
N ASN A 303 6.13 -1.22 -10.51
CA ASN A 303 7.57 -1.43 -10.30
C ASN A 303 7.98 -1.58 -8.81
N GLY A 304 7.07 -2.04 -7.95
CA GLY A 304 7.35 -2.37 -6.56
C GLY A 304 7.05 -3.83 -6.25
N ASN A 305 7.65 -4.36 -5.18
CA ASN A 305 7.20 -5.62 -4.59
C ASN A 305 6.10 -5.36 -3.56
N LEU A 306 5.20 -6.32 -3.36
CA LEU A 306 4.18 -6.30 -2.31
C LEU A 306 4.56 -7.26 -1.19
N ILE A 307 4.76 -6.72 0.00
CA ILE A 307 4.82 -7.49 1.24
C ILE A 307 3.49 -7.30 2.00
N LEU A 308 2.62 -8.30 1.95
CA LEU A 308 1.30 -8.23 2.57
C LEU A 308 1.33 -8.92 3.93
N ASN A 309 1.10 -8.15 5.00
CA ASN A 309 1.03 -8.69 6.36
C ASN A 309 -0.26 -9.48 6.59
N VAL A 310 -0.10 -10.66 7.18
CA VAL A 310 -1.18 -11.56 7.61
C VAL A 310 -0.87 -12.00 9.03
N PRO A 311 -1.50 -11.40 10.05
CA PRO A 311 -1.14 -11.68 11.43
C PRO A 311 -1.61 -13.07 11.87
N ILE A 312 -0.89 -13.64 12.82
CA ILE A 312 -1.24 -14.91 13.44
C ILE A 312 -2.12 -14.64 14.66
N ASP A 313 -3.21 -15.40 14.77
CA ASP A 313 -4.15 -15.29 15.89
C ASP A 313 -3.59 -15.87 17.20
N ARG A 314 -4.39 -15.76 18.27
CA ARG A 314 -4.01 -16.24 19.60
C ARG A 314 -3.91 -17.76 19.69
N GLU A 315 -4.47 -18.49 18.75
CA GLU A 315 -4.34 -19.94 18.67
C GLU A 315 -3.04 -20.36 17.98
N GLY A 316 -2.38 -19.43 17.27
CA GLY A 316 -1.14 -19.67 16.54
C GLY A 316 -1.36 -20.06 15.07
N VAL A 317 -2.49 -19.67 14.47
CA VAL A 317 -2.81 -19.94 13.06
C VAL A 317 -3.22 -18.66 12.32
N ILE A 318 -3.17 -18.68 10.99
CA ILE A 318 -3.81 -17.65 10.18
C ILE A 318 -5.32 -17.82 10.32
N HIS A 319 -6.00 -16.74 10.70
CA HIS A 319 -7.44 -16.75 10.93
C HIS A 319 -8.24 -17.07 9.63
N PRO A 320 -9.38 -17.78 9.70
CA PRO A 320 -10.11 -18.25 8.51
C PRO A 320 -10.55 -17.14 7.55
N ASN A 321 -10.94 -15.97 8.04
CA ASN A 321 -11.36 -14.83 7.20
C ASN A 321 -10.21 -14.35 6.30
N ASP A 322 -9.01 -14.30 6.84
CA ASP A 322 -7.78 -13.89 6.16
C ASP A 322 -7.41 -14.90 5.08
N SER A 323 -7.36 -16.19 5.44
CA SER A 323 -7.06 -17.25 4.47
C SER A 323 -8.09 -17.31 3.33
N THR A 324 -9.39 -17.16 3.64
CA THR A 324 -10.46 -17.09 2.65
C THR A 324 -10.23 -15.91 1.71
N ARG A 325 -9.96 -14.72 2.26
CA ARG A 325 -9.72 -13.51 1.47
C ARG A 325 -8.51 -13.66 0.54
N LEU A 326 -7.43 -14.26 1.01
CA LEU A 326 -6.24 -14.55 0.20
C LEU A 326 -6.57 -15.50 -0.96
N MET A 327 -7.40 -16.52 -0.74
CA MET A 327 -7.83 -17.43 -1.81
C MET A 327 -8.73 -16.72 -2.83
N GLU A 328 -9.61 -15.83 -2.38
CA GLU A 328 -10.42 -15.01 -3.29
C GLU A 328 -9.55 -14.12 -4.17
N LEU A 329 -8.57 -13.42 -3.59
CA LEU A 329 -7.60 -12.63 -4.34
C LEU A 329 -6.83 -13.49 -5.35
N ARG A 330 -6.32 -14.65 -4.91
CA ARG A 330 -5.59 -15.58 -5.79
C ARG A 330 -6.42 -15.98 -6.99
N ARG A 331 -7.69 -16.34 -6.77
CA ARG A 331 -8.62 -16.72 -7.85
C ARG A 331 -8.82 -15.59 -8.86
N VAL A 332 -8.91 -14.34 -8.39
CA VAL A 332 -9.04 -13.17 -9.27
C VAL A 332 -7.76 -12.93 -10.06
N LEU A 333 -6.59 -13.02 -9.44
CA LEU A 333 -5.30 -12.88 -10.12
C LEU A 333 -5.09 -13.97 -11.18
N ASP A 334 -5.40 -15.23 -10.85
CA ASP A 334 -5.31 -16.35 -11.80
C ASP A 334 -6.22 -16.16 -13.00
N ALA A 335 -7.46 -15.73 -12.77
CA ALA A 335 -8.37 -15.43 -13.86
C ALA A 335 -7.89 -14.23 -14.68
N SER A 336 -7.34 -13.21 -14.03
CA SER A 336 -6.89 -11.97 -14.67
C SER A 336 -5.71 -12.16 -15.61
N PHE A 337 -4.80 -13.09 -15.28
CA PHE A 337 -3.56 -13.31 -16.03
C PHE A 337 -3.49 -14.70 -16.69
N LYS A 338 -4.64 -15.37 -16.86
CA LYS A 338 -4.73 -16.74 -17.38
C LYS A 338 -4.17 -16.89 -18.81
N THR A 339 -4.55 -15.98 -19.69
CA THR A 339 -4.27 -16.08 -21.13
C THR A 339 -3.63 -14.80 -21.62
N ASN A 340 -2.32 -14.84 -21.89
CA ASN A 340 -1.63 -13.74 -22.55
C ASN A 340 -2.00 -13.73 -24.04
N LEU A 341 -2.86 -12.78 -24.43
CA LEU A 341 -3.34 -12.61 -25.79
C LEU A 341 -2.22 -12.18 -26.76
N ALA A 342 -1.19 -11.47 -26.26
CA ALA A 342 -0.08 -10.98 -27.06
C ALA A 342 0.72 -12.09 -27.74
N LYS A 343 0.73 -13.31 -27.18
CA LYS A 343 1.39 -14.49 -27.78
C LYS A 343 0.85 -14.86 -29.16
N ASN A 344 -0.37 -14.44 -29.49
CA ASN A 344 -1.01 -14.69 -30.78
C ASN A 344 -0.86 -13.52 -31.76
N ALA A 345 -0.15 -12.45 -31.38
CA ALA A 345 0.09 -11.30 -32.24
C ALA A 345 1.25 -11.57 -33.21
N VAL A 346 1.17 -10.96 -34.38
CA VAL A 346 2.38 -10.66 -35.17
C VAL A 346 2.96 -9.38 -34.61
N VAL A 347 4.15 -9.47 -34.01
CA VAL A 347 4.83 -8.34 -33.37
C VAL A 347 5.84 -7.73 -34.32
N THR A 348 5.82 -6.40 -34.42
CA THR A 348 6.81 -5.61 -35.16
C THR A 348 7.22 -4.41 -34.33
N ALA A 349 8.42 -3.88 -34.55
CA ALA A 349 8.85 -2.64 -33.94
C ALA A 349 9.52 -1.74 -35.00
N THR A 350 9.34 -0.41 -34.87
CA THR A 350 9.92 0.55 -35.81
C THR A 350 11.44 0.53 -35.82
N ASP A 351 12.05 0.25 -34.66
CA ASP A 351 13.50 0.35 -34.46
C ASP A 351 14.01 -0.89 -33.71
N THR A 352 14.71 -1.79 -34.40
CA THR A 352 15.34 -2.95 -33.75
C THR A 352 16.85 -2.88 -33.93
N ARG A 353 17.61 -3.05 -32.84
CA ARG A 353 19.07 -3.16 -32.90
C ARG A 353 19.45 -4.31 -33.84
N LYS A 354 20.26 -4.00 -34.86
CA LYS A 354 20.79 -4.99 -35.80
C LYS A 354 22.09 -5.59 -35.28
N ASN A 355 22.48 -6.73 -35.84
CA ASN A 355 23.77 -7.39 -35.58
C ASN A 355 24.02 -7.76 -34.09
N ASN A 356 22.94 -7.97 -33.32
CA ASN A 356 23.03 -8.54 -31.97
C ASN A 356 22.09 -9.78 -31.88
N PRO A 357 22.63 -11.00 -31.75
CA PRO A 357 21.81 -12.22 -31.72
C PRO A 357 20.93 -12.35 -30.46
N GLU A 358 21.23 -11.59 -29.39
CA GLU A 358 20.43 -11.54 -28.17
C GLU A 358 19.14 -10.71 -28.36
N VAL A 359 19.11 -9.82 -29.37
CA VAL A 359 17.97 -8.93 -29.62
C VAL A 359 17.06 -9.51 -30.70
N LYS A 360 15.83 -9.85 -30.33
CA LYS A 360 14.81 -10.32 -31.28
C LYS A 360 13.46 -9.72 -30.95
N VAL A 361 12.72 -9.28 -31.97
CA VAL A 361 11.34 -8.76 -31.80
C VAL A 361 10.42 -9.82 -31.19
N SER A 362 10.66 -11.10 -31.47
CA SER A 362 9.90 -12.21 -30.89
C SER A 362 10.03 -12.32 -29.37
N HIS A 363 11.10 -11.78 -28.77
CA HIS A 363 11.28 -11.80 -27.32
C HIS A 363 10.26 -10.93 -26.60
N LEU A 364 9.66 -9.92 -27.25
CA LEU A 364 8.63 -9.07 -26.64
C LEU A 364 7.38 -9.83 -26.19
N THR A 365 7.20 -11.08 -26.61
CA THR A 365 5.98 -11.87 -26.35
C THR A 365 6.28 -13.35 -26.14
N ASP A 366 7.52 -13.72 -25.80
CA ASP A 366 7.91 -15.12 -25.64
C ASP A 366 7.47 -15.70 -24.27
N GLY A 367 7.02 -14.83 -23.36
CA GLY A 367 6.47 -15.19 -22.06
C GLY A 367 7.53 -15.38 -20.98
N THR A 368 8.74 -14.83 -21.15
CA THR A 368 9.77 -14.79 -20.10
C THR A 368 10.39 -13.40 -19.98
N ASN A 369 10.77 -13.01 -18.77
CA ASN A 369 11.50 -11.76 -18.54
C ASN A 369 13.03 -11.91 -18.65
N ALA A 370 13.51 -13.10 -19.05
CA ALA A 370 14.93 -13.44 -19.17
C ALA A 370 15.55 -13.11 -20.53
N THR A 371 14.73 -12.91 -21.55
CA THR A 371 15.11 -12.45 -22.89
C THR A 371 14.67 -11.00 -23.06
N TYR A 372 15.17 -10.34 -24.10
CA TYR A 372 14.80 -8.96 -24.35
C TYR A 372 14.85 -8.58 -25.83
N TRP A 373 14.12 -7.52 -26.15
CA TRP A 373 14.26 -6.72 -27.35
C TRP A 373 14.82 -5.34 -27.00
N ALA A 374 15.52 -4.70 -27.94
CA ALA A 374 16.04 -3.35 -27.75
C ALA A 374 16.20 -2.56 -29.05
N THR A 375 16.22 -1.24 -28.90
CA THR A 375 16.52 -0.29 -29.97
C THR A 375 18.04 -0.08 -30.16
N PRO A 376 18.48 0.57 -31.26
CA PRO A 376 19.83 1.12 -31.36
C PRO A 376 20.14 2.18 -30.29
N ASP A 377 21.42 2.36 -29.93
CA ASP A 377 21.84 3.20 -28.79
C ASP A 377 21.35 4.66 -28.85
N ASN A 378 21.22 5.21 -30.05
CA ASN A 378 20.78 6.59 -30.28
C ASN A 378 19.25 6.74 -30.43
N VAL A 379 18.48 5.68 -30.20
CA VAL A 379 17.02 5.66 -30.36
C VAL A 379 16.36 5.48 -29.01
N THR A 380 15.82 6.57 -28.45
CA THR A 380 15.09 6.59 -27.16
C THR A 380 13.56 6.57 -27.33
N LYS A 381 13.07 6.65 -28.58
CA LYS A 381 11.65 6.66 -28.93
C LYS A 381 11.39 5.63 -30.01
N THR A 382 10.32 4.86 -29.86
CA THR A 382 10.03 3.76 -30.78
C THR A 382 8.59 3.28 -30.58
N THR A 383 8.07 2.53 -31.54
CA THR A 383 6.74 1.92 -31.45
C THR A 383 6.84 0.42 -31.62
N VAL A 384 6.32 -0.32 -30.65
CA VAL A 384 6.01 -1.75 -30.78
C VAL A 384 4.55 -1.90 -31.20
N LYS A 385 4.31 -2.62 -32.28
CA LYS A 385 2.98 -2.94 -32.81
C LYS A 385 2.68 -4.42 -32.63
N LEU A 386 1.53 -4.72 -32.06
CA LEU A 386 0.93 -6.06 -31.99
C LEU A 386 -0.24 -6.11 -32.97
N ALA A 387 -0.15 -6.95 -33.99
CA ALA A 387 -1.21 -7.14 -34.98
C ALA A 387 -1.88 -8.51 -34.84
N PHE A 388 -3.21 -8.54 -34.76
CA PHE A 388 -4.01 -9.74 -34.59
C PHE A 388 -4.78 -10.08 -35.86
N LYS A 389 -4.86 -11.38 -36.19
CA LYS A 389 -5.65 -11.86 -37.34
C LYS A 389 -7.16 -11.64 -37.15
N LYS A 390 -7.61 -11.62 -35.91
CA LYS A 390 -9.01 -11.37 -35.50
C LYS A 390 -9.01 -10.35 -34.37
N PRO A 391 -10.07 -9.55 -34.21
CA PRO A 391 -10.18 -8.66 -33.07
C PRO A 391 -10.04 -9.43 -31.75
N VAL A 392 -9.28 -8.87 -30.83
CA VAL A 392 -9.13 -9.35 -29.44
C VAL A 392 -9.69 -8.32 -28.48
N THR A 393 -10.27 -8.77 -27.38
CA THR A 393 -10.70 -7.90 -26.28
C THR A 393 -9.70 -7.99 -25.15
N PHE A 394 -9.26 -6.86 -24.61
CA PHE A 394 -8.34 -6.81 -23.47
C PHE A 394 -8.67 -5.62 -22.57
N ASN A 395 -8.25 -5.70 -21.32
CA ASN A 395 -8.41 -4.65 -20.31
C ASN A 395 -7.21 -4.57 -19.34
N ARG A 396 -6.15 -5.36 -19.60
CA ARG A 396 -4.85 -5.27 -18.94
C ARG A 396 -3.75 -5.20 -19.99
N VAL A 397 -2.79 -4.31 -19.75
CA VAL A 397 -1.51 -4.25 -20.46
C VAL A 397 -0.41 -4.43 -19.44
N VAL A 398 0.51 -5.37 -19.68
CA VAL A 398 1.70 -5.57 -18.84
C VAL A 398 2.94 -5.29 -19.66
N LEU A 399 3.82 -4.44 -19.15
CA LEU A 399 5.11 -4.10 -19.74
C LEU A 399 6.22 -4.40 -18.74
N GLN A 400 7.36 -4.91 -19.22
CA GLN A 400 8.53 -5.18 -18.38
C GLN A 400 9.81 -4.73 -19.08
N GLU A 401 10.67 -3.98 -18.40
CA GLU A 401 12.03 -3.70 -18.84
C GLU A 401 12.98 -4.83 -18.40
N TYR A 402 14.08 -4.99 -19.12
CA TYR A 402 15.15 -5.90 -18.72
C TYR A 402 16.07 -5.22 -17.70
N ILE A 403 15.57 -5.11 -16.46
CA ILE A 403 16.17 -4.29 -15.39
C ILE A 403 17.62 -4.66 -15.02
N ALA A 404 18.10 -5.86 -15.39
CA ALA A 404 19.51 -6.23 -15.23
C ALA A 404 20.47 -5.30 -15.99
N LEU A 405 19.98 -4.54 -16.97
CA LEU A 405 20.72 -3.51 -17.70
C LEU A 405 20.30 -2.07 -17.32
N GLY A 406 19.63 -1.90 -16.18
CA GLY A 406 19.11 -0.63 -15.68
C GLY A 406 17.67 -0.35 -16.11
N GLN A 407 17.05 0.66 -15.47
CA GLN A 407 15.72 1.18 -15.80
C GLN A 407 15.88 2.38 -16.74
N ARG A 408 15.06 2.47 -17.80
CA ARG A 408 15.30 3.43 -18.90
C ARG A 408 14.05 4.21 -19.31
N VAL A 409 12.90 3.57 -19.41
CA VAL A 409 11.69 4.22 -19.95
C VAL A 409 11.15 5.27 -18.96
N SER A 410 10.99 6.51 -19.43
CA SER A 410 10.47 7.64 -18.65
C SER A 410 9.06 8.07 -19.08
N ALA A 411 8.65 7.76 -20.31
CA ALA A 411 7.29 8.00 -20.80
C ALA A 411 6.88 7.01 -21.90
N PHE A 412 5.63 6.55 -21.85
CA PHE A 412 5.03 5.73 -22.90
C PHE A 412 3.53 6.02 -23.08
N SER A 413 2.98 5.63 -24.23
CA SER A 413 1.52 5.57 -24.45
C SER A 413 1.10 4.23 -25.03
N VAL A 414 -0.18 3.91 -24.84
CA VAL A 414 -0.84 2.76 -25.45
C VAL A 414 -1.94 3.27 -26.36
N GLU A 415 -1.94 2.82 -27.61
CA GLU A 415 -2.99 3.11 -28.58
C GLU A 415 -3.60 1.81 -29.13
N ILE A 416 -4.83 1.92 -29.61
CA ILE A 416 -5.52 0.85 -30.35
C ILE A 416 -5.94 1.35 -31.72
N LEU A 417 -6.14 0.44 -32.66
CA LEU A 417 -6.87 0.75 -33.89
C LEU A 417 -8.38 0.69 -33.63
N ASP A 418 -9.04 1.84 -33.63
CA ASP A 418 -10.49 1.99 -33.48
C ASP A 418 -11.08 2.58 -34.76
N LYS A 419 -11.91 1.80 -35.45
CA LYS A 419 -12.55 2.19 -36.73
C LYS A 419 -11.55 2.72 -37.78
N GLY A 420 -10.38 2.11 -37.86
CA GLY A 420 -9.32 2.49 -38.80
C GLY A 420 -8.46 3.68 -38.38
N VAL A 421 -8.70 4.26 -37.21
CA VAL A 421 -7.94 5.39 -36.65
C VAL A 421 -7.23 4.94 -35.38
N LYS A 422 -5.98 5.37 -35.19
CA LYS A 422 -5.28 5.13 -33.92
C LYS A 422 -5.88 6.01 -32.82
N LYS A 423 -6.23 5.40 -31.70
CA LYS A 423 -6.79 6.06 -30.53
C LYS A 423 -5.92 5.76 -29.33
N GLU A 424 -5.38 6.81 -28.69
CA GLU A 424 -4.70 6.70 -27.41
C GLU A 424 -5.70 6.31 -26.32
N ILE A 425 -5.35 5.29 -25.54
CA ILE A 425 -6.16 4.76 -24.44
C ILE A 425 -5.44 4.82 -23.10
N ALA A 426 -4.12 5.06 -23.10
CA ALA A 426 -3.35 5.32 -21.89
C ALA A 426 -2.08 6.11 -22.23
N ARG A 427 -1.62 6.92 -21.28
CA ARG A 427 -0.35 7.65 -21.32
C ARG A 427 0.24 7.68 -19.92
N GLU A 428 1.46 7.22 -19.79
CA GLU A 428 2.08 6.81 -18.53
C GLU A 428 3.58 7.13 -18.53
N THR A 429 4.24 6.94 -17.40
CA THR A 429 5.66 7.28 -17.19
C THR A 429 6.58 6.05 -17.20
N THR A 430 7.00 5.59 -16.03
CA THR A 430 8.00 4.51 -15.86
C THR A 430 7.43 3.13 -16.12
N ILE A 431 8.28 2.20 -16.58
CA ILE A 431 7.96 0.76 -16.66
C ILE A 431 8.66 -0.02 -15.55
N GLY A 432 10.00 -0.06 -15.54
CA GLY A 432 10.78 -0.82 -14.57
C GLY A 432 10.60 -2.34 -14.68
N HIS A 433 10.67 -3.05 -13.56
CA HIS A 433 10.50 -4.51 -13.49
C HIS A 433 9.16 -4.95 -14.08
N LYS A 434 8.08 -4.24 -13.72
CA LYS A 434 6.74 -4.50 -14.20
C LYS A 434 5.83 -3.29 -14.06
N ARG A 435 5.12 -2.97 -15.14
CA ARG A 435 4.02 -2.00 -15.18
C ARG A 435 2.76 -2.71 -15.64
N ILE A 436 1.70 -2.63 -14.84
CA ILE A 436 0.39 -3.18 -15.20
C ILE A 436 -0.63 -2.05 -15.27
N LEU A 437 -1.23 -1.87 -16.44
CA LEU A 437 -2.32 -0.93 -16.64
C LEU A 437 -3.65 -1.66 -16.50
N ARG A 438 -4.57 -1.05 -15.76
CA ARG A 438 -5.99 -1.43 -15.74
C ARG A 438 -6.74 -0.46 -16.61
N LEU A 439 -7.45 -0.99 -17.58
CA LEU A 439 -8.13 -0.24 -18.62
C LEU A 439 -9.59 -0.71 -18.71
N PRO A 440 -10.48 0.07 -19.33
CA PRO A 440 -11.74 -0.46 -19.84
C PRO A 440 -11.52 -1.59 -20.84
N ASP A 441 -12.58 -2.33 -21.14
CA ASP A 441 -12.54 -3.33 -22.22
C ASP A 441 -12.38 -2.65 -23.58
N TYR A 442 -11.28 -2.94 -24.28
CA TYR A 442 -11.04 -2.52 -25.65
C TYR A 442 -11.01 -3.71 -26.58
N THR A 443 -11.74 -3.63 -27.70
CA THR A 443 -11.72 -4.64 -28.75
C THR A 443 -11.07 -4.08 -30.01
N THR A 444 -9.98 -4.69 -30.47
CA THR A 444 -9.20 -4.17 -31.61
C THR A 444 -8.42 -5.28 -32.32
N THR A 445 -7.99 -5.02 -33.55
CA THR A 445 -7.03 -5.86 -34.29
C THR A 445 -5.59 -5.41 -34.12
N GLU A 446 -5.33 -4.22 -33.58
CA GLU A 446 -3.98 -3.69 -33.43
C GLU A 446 -3.81 -2.91 -32.13
N VAL A 447 -2.71 -3.17 -31.43
CA VAL A 447 -2.28 -2.43 -30.24
C VAL A 447 -0.88 -1.87 -30.49
N TYR A 448 -0.65 -0.64 -30.05
CA TYR A 448 0.61 0.08 -30.20
C TYR A 448 1.12 0.47 -28.82
N ILE A 449 2.34 0.05 -28.49
CA ILE A 449 3.09 0.53 -27.33
C ILE A 449 4.12 1.53 -27.85
N ASN A 450 3.89 2.81 -27.58
CA ASN A 450 4.77 3.88 -28.01
C ASN A 450 5.67 4.27 -26.84
N ILE A 451 6.97 3.98 -26.93
CA ILE A 451 7.93 4.57 -26.01
C ILE A 451 8.17 6.01 -26.47
N LEU A 452 7.72 6.96 -25.66
CA LEU A 452 7.71 8.39 -25.97
C LEU A 452 9.00 9.06 -25.52
N ASP A 453 9.61 8.55 -24.46
CA ASP A 453 10.92 8.98 -23.98
C ASP A 453 11.57 7.90 -23.11
N ALA A 454 12.91 7.90 -23.12
CA ALA A 454 13.74 7.01 -22.32
C ALA A 454 15.14 7.59 -22.11
N LYS A 455 15.76 7.23 -20.99
CA LYS A 455 17.09 7.70 -20.58
C LYS A 455 18.25 7.11 -21.38
N ALA A 456 17.99 5.97 -22.03
CA ALA A 456 18.86 5.29 -22.97
C ALA A 456 18.00 4.42 -23.90
N ALA A 457 18.62 3.73 -24.86
CA ALA A 457 17.93 2.77 -25.73
C ALA A 457 17.02 1.84 -24.93
N PRO A 458 15.69 1.84 -25.16
CA PRO A 458 14.77 0.95 -24.45
C PRO A 458 15.19 -0.51 -24.57
N VAL A 459 15.07 -1.25 -23.46
CA VAL A 459 15.31 -2.69 -23.39
C VAL A 459 14.10 -3.32 -22.72
N ILE A 460 13.22 -3.90 -23.54
CA ILE A 460 11.93 -4.42 -23.11
C ILE A 460 11.99 -5.94 -23.14
N SER A 461 11.66 -6.56 -22.00
CA SER A 461 11.57 -8.01 -21.88
C SER A 461 10.24 -8.50 -22.44
N GLU A 462 9.13 -7.90 -22.01
CA GLU A 462 7.80 -8.42 -22.31
C GLU A 462 6.75 -7.32 -22.53
N VAL A 463 5.82 -7.60 -23.45
CA VAL A 463 4.58 -6.88 -23.70
C VAL A 463 3.45 -7.91 -23.69
N GLN A 464 2.51 -7.77 -22.76
CA GLN A 464 1.45 -8.75 -22.56
C GLN A 464 0.09 -8.07 -22.53
N LEU A 465 -0.92 -8.77 -23.02
CA LEU A 465 -2.31 -8.32 -23.02
C LEU A 465 -3.18 -9.38 -22.37
N TYR A 466 -4.06 -8.98 -21.46
CA TYR A 466 -5.00 -9.88 -20.81
C TYR A 466 -6.41 -9.30 -20.77
N GLU A 467 -7.38 -10.21 -20.73
CA GLU A 467 -8.79 -9.92 -20.46
C GLU A 467 -9.12 -10.41 -19.05
N ALA A 468 -8.95 -9.53 -18.07
CA ALA A 468 -9.35 -9.81 -16.71
C ALA A 468 -10.89 -9.86 -16.60
N PRO A 469 -11.45 -10.77 -15.78
CA PRO A 469 -12.87 -10.75 -15.52
C PRO A 469 -13.25 -9.45 -14.80
N GLY A 470 -14.41 -8.89 -15.14
CA GLY A 470 -14.94 -7.78 -14.38
C GLY A 470 -15.19 -8.19 -12.93
N MET A 471 -14.77 -7.33 -11.99
CA MET A 471 -15.03 -7.55 -10.57
C MET A 471 -16.07 -6.57 -10.07
N LEU A 472 -17.18 -7.11 -9.56
CA LEU A 472 -18.18 -6.29 -8.86
C LEU A 472 -17.57 -5.75 -7.57
N ALA A 473 -17.71 -4.45 -7.38
CA ALA A 473 -17.38 -3.76 -6.14
C ALA A 473 -18.61 -2.97 -5.71
N THR A 474 -18.96 -3.06 -4.42
CA THR A 474 -20.01 -2.21 -3.86
C THR A 474 -19.54 -0.75 -3.88
N PRO A 475 -20.31 0.19 -4.43
CA PRO A 475 -19.93 1.60 -4.40
C PRO A 475 -19.90 2.16 -2.97
N GLU A 476 -19.11 3.20 -2.76
CA GLU A 476 -19.12 4.03 -1.56
C GLU A 476 -19.47 5.47 -1.96
N ILE A 477 -20.28 6.15 -1.14
CA ILE A 477 -20.77 7.48 -1.43
C ILE A 477 -20.26 8.42 -0.33
N HIS A 478 -19.48 9.42 -0.74
CA HIS A 478 -18.87 10.43 0.13
C HIS A 478 -19.37 11.82 -0.25
N ARG A 479 -19.33 12.77 0.67
CA ARG A 479 -19.67 14.18 0.41
C ARG A 479 -18.71 15.11 1.13
N ASP A 480 -18.13 16.05 0.40
CA ASP A 480 -17.25 17.07 1.00
C ASP A 480 -18.03 18.22 1.68
N LYS A 481 -17.30 19.15 2.31
CA LYS A 481 -17.89 20.32 3.01
C LYS A 481 -18.75 21.21 2.11
N ASP A 482 -18.44 21.28 0.81
CA ASP A 482 -19.15 22.14 -0.14
C ASP A 482 -20.41 21.45 -0.68
N GLY A 483 -20.64 20.20 -0.26
CA GLY A 483 -21.78 19.39 -0.63
C GLY A 483 -21.58 18.60 -1.92
N ARG A 484 -20.36 18.54 -2.47
CA ARG A 484 -20.07 17.75 -3.67
C ARG A 484 -19.96 16.28 -3.28
N VAL A 485 -20.72 15.44 -3.98
CA VAL A 485 -20.72 14.00 -3.77
C VAL A 485 -19.70 13.33 -4.69
N THR A 486 -18.91 12.44 -4.11
CA THR A 486 -18.04 11.51 -4.83
C THR A 486 -18.52 10.08 -4.62
N ILE A 487 -18.51 9.28 -5.68
CA ILE A 487 -18.83 7.86 -5.61
C ILE A 487 -17.59 7.09 -6.04
N THR A 488 -17.09 6.24 -5.15
CA THR A 488 -15.95 5.39 -5.41
C THR A 488 -16.40 3.93 -5.42
N ALA A 489 -15.58 3.06 -6.01
CA ALA A 489 -15.67 1.63 -5.79
C ALA A 489 -14.25 1.12 -5.78
N ALA A 490 -13.95 0.12 -4.94
CA ALA A 490 -12.59 -0.46 -4.89
C ALA A 490 -12.24 -1.33 -6.12
N SER A 491 -12.99 -1.19 -7.22
CA SER A 491 -12.57 -1.60 -8.55
C SER A 491 -13.07 -0.57 -9.57
N ALA A 492 -12.24 -0.28 -10.57
CA ALA A 492 -12.63 0.49 -11.73
C ALA A 492 -13.33 -0.34 -12.82
N ASP A 493 -13.43 -1.67 -12.62
CA ASP A 493 -14.02 -2.58 -13.62
C ASP A 493 -15.54 -2.39 -13.83
N PRO A 494 -16.38 -2.12 -12.80
CA PRO A 494 -17.82 -1.98 -12.99
C PRO A 494 -18.24 -0.53 -13.35
N GLU A 495 -19.30 -0.43 -14.14
CA GLU A 495 -20.00 0.84 -14.38
C GLU A 495 -20.81 1.20 -13.13
N ILE A 496 -20.56 2.38 -12.54
CA ILE A 496 -21.31 2.86 -11.37
C ILE A 496 -22.48 3.71 -11.86
N HIS A 497 -23.70 3.29 -11.56
CA HIS A 497 -24.90 4.08 -11.85
C HIS A 497 -25.50 4.62 -10.56
N TYR A 498 -26.09 5.82 -10.63
CA TYR A 498 -26.62 6.50 -9.45
C TYR A 498 -27.96 7.18 -9.72
N THR A 499 -28.67 7.49 -8.63
CA THR A 499 -29.93 8.26 -8.62
C THR A 499 -29.95 9.18 -7.40
N THR A 500 -30.66 10.32 -7.54
CA THR A 500 -30.86 11.32 -6.47
C THR A 500 -32.34 11.57 -6.17
N ASP A 501 -33.23 10.89 -6.89
CA ASP A 501 -34.69 11.00 -6.78
C ASP A 501 -35.31 9.90 -5.90
N GLY A 502 -34.48 9.05 -5.29
CA GLY A 502 -34.89 7.93 -4.44
C GLY A 502 -35.19 6.62 -5.18
N THR A 503 -35.19 6.60 -6.52
CA THR A 503 -35.37 5.37 -7.30
C THR A 503 -34.13 4.46 -7.22
N ALA A 504 -34.29 3.15 -7.44
CA ALA A 504 -33.16 2.22 -7.43
C ALA A 504 -32.31 2.39 -8.71
N PRO A 505 -30.96 2.50 -8.61
CA PRO A 505 -30.12 2.60 -9.80
C PRO A 505 -30.17 1.36 -10.68
N THR A 506 -30.21 1.57 -11.99
CA THR A 506 -30.20 0.55 -13.06
C THR A 506 -29.11 0.88 -14.08
N LEU A 507 -28.82 -0.03 -15.02
CA LEU A 507 -27.93 0.23 -16.17
C LEU A 507 -28.39 1.40 -17.06
N GLN A 508 -29.63 1.84 -16.91
CA GLN A 508 -30.25 2.94 -17.66
C GLN A 508 -30.21 4.25 -16.88
N SER A 509 -29.92 4.20 -15.57
CA SER A 509 -29.72 5.39 -14.74
C SER A 509 -28.44 6.12 -15.17
N PRO A 510 -28.24 7.39 -14.78
CA PRO A 510 -27.01 8.12 -15.09
C PRO A 510 -25.75 7.38 -14.64
N LEU A 511 -24.77 7.28 -15.54
CA LEU A 511 -23.43 6.77 -15.24
C LEU A 511 -22.66 7.81 -14.42
N TYR A 512 -22.04 7.36 -13.34
CA TYR A 512 -21.08 8.13 -12.57
C TYR A 512 -19.68 8.00 -13.17
N THR A 513 -19.04 9.13 -13.46
CA THR A 513 -17.62 9.23 -13.81
C THR A 513 -16.93 10.23 -12.88
N PRO A 514 -15.59 10.27 -12.80
CA PRO A 514 -14.89 11.29 -12.02
C PRO A 514 -15.21 12.75 -12.44
N GLN A 515 -15.75 12.95 -13.64
CA GLN A 515 -16.21 14.24 -14.15
C GLN A 515 -17.68 14.54 -13.81
N THR A 516 -18.45 13.57 -13.33
CA THR A 516 -19.84 13.76 -12.90
C THR A 516 -19.89 14.68 -11.69
N VAL A 517 -20.74 15.72 -11.78
CA VAL A 517 -20.96 16.69 -10.70
C VAL A 517 -22.30 16.41 -10.04
N ILE A 518 -22.28 15.99 -8.77
CA ILE A 518 -23.46 15.83 -7.93
C ILE A 518 -23.28 16.77 -6.74
N ASN A 519 -24.15 17.77 -6.61
CA ASN A 519 -24.07 18.76 -5.53
C ASN A 519 -25.32 18.68 -4.65
N LEU A 520 -25.13 18.38 -3.36
CA LEU A 520 -26.16 18.32 -2.32
C LEU A 520 -25.80 19.20 -1.11
N PRO A 521 -25.65 20.53 -1.29
CA PRO A 521 -25.34 21.44 -0.18
C PRO A 521 -26.50 21.56 0.83
N GLN A 522 -27.74 21.34 0.39
CA GLN A 522 -28.94 21.33 1.25
C GLN A 522 -29.30 19.93 1.76
N GLY A 523 -28.40 18.96 1.59
CA GLY A 523 -28.66 17.55 1.87
C GLY A 523 -29.54 16.88 0.82
N GLY A 524 -29.76 15.57 0.99
CA GLY A 524 -30.47 14.74 0.03
C GLY A 524 -30.09 13.26 0.19
N GLU A 525 -30.69 12.41 -0.63
CA GLU A 525 -30.30 11.01 -0.75
C GLU A 525 -29.59 10.78 -2.08
N VAL A 526 -28.52 9.98 -2.04
CA VAL A 526 -27.89 9.41 -3.22
C VAL A 526 -27.94 7.90 -3.08
N LYS A 527 -28.38 7.22 -4.14
CA LYS A 527 -28.26 5.76 -4.25
C LYS A 527 -27.29 5.43 -5.38
N ALA A 528 -26.49 4.38 -5.19
CA ALA A 528 -25.57 3.90 -6.21
C ALA A 528 -25.56 2.38 -6.29
N ARG A 529 -25.29 1.87 -7.49
CA ARG A 529 -25.08 0.44 -7.75
C ARG A 529 -24.04 0.27 -8.84
N ALA A 530 -23.15 -0.70 -8.66
CA ALA A 530 -22.14 -1.06 -9.64
C ALA A 530 -22.65 -2.20 -10.52
N PHE A 531 -22.33 -2.17 -11.82
CA PHE A 531 -22.75 -3.16 -12.79
C PHE A 531 -21.58 -3.67 -13.63
N LEU A 532 -21.55 -4.97 -13.88
CA LEU A 532 -20.67 -5.58 -14.87
C LEU A 532 -21.45 -5.83 -16.17
N ARG A 533 -21.19 -5.02 -17.18
CA ARG A 533 -21.97 -5.02 -18.43
C ARG A 533 -21.98 -6.37 -19.16
N LYS A 534 -20.87 -7.10 -19.12
CA LYS A 534 -20.75 -8.42 -19.78
C LYS A 534 -21.58 -9.52 -19.12
N THR A 535 -21.69 -9.50 -17.79
CA THR A 535 -22.36 -10.56 -17.03
C THR A 535 -23.74 -10.14 -16.55
N ASN A 536 -24.12 -8.87 -16.73
CA ASN A 536 -25.29 -8.23 -16.14
C ASN A 536 -25.34 -8.37 -14.60
N ALA A 537 -24.20 -8.63 -13.97
CA ALA A 537 -24.11 -8.76 -12.54
C ALA A 537 -24.15 -7.36 -11.90
N ALA A 538 -24.81 -7.23 -10.75
CA ALA A 538 -24.93 -5.97 -10.03
C ALA A 538 -24.49 -6.11 -8.57
N SER A 539 -23.91 -5.05 -8.01
CA SER A 539 -23.65 -4.98 -6.57
C SER A 539 -24.96 -4.85 -5.79
N PRO A 540 -24.93 -5.04 -4.46
CA PRO A 540 -25.96 -4.46 -3.60
C PRO A 540 -26.12 -2.96 -3.86
N GLU A 541 -27.34 -2.45 -3.65
CA GLU A 541 -27.59 -1.02 -3.63
C GLU A 541 -26.98 -0.40 -2.37
N VAL A 542 -26.25 0.69 -2.55
CA VAL A 542 -25.84 1.56 -1.45
C VAL A 542 -26.63 2.84 -1.47
N LYS A 543 -26.86 3.39 -0.28
CA LYS A 543 -27.55 4.64 -0.07
C LYS A 543 -26.77 5.50 0.91
N ALA A 544 -26.66 6.79 0.64
CA ALA A 544 -26.17 7.78 1.59
C ALA A 544 -27.19 8.89 1.72
N ARG A 545 -27.46 9.28 2.97
CA ARG A 545 -28.34 10.40 3.31
C ARG A 545 -27.51 11.48 3.95
N PHE A 546 -27.61 12.67 3.39
CA PHE A 546 -26.88 13.84 3.85
C PHE A 546 -27.86 14.89 4.34
N ASP A 547 -27.51 15.54 5.46
CA ASP A 547 -28.15 16.78 5.90
C ASP A 547 -27.45 18.00 5.29
N VAL A 548 -27.73 19.22 5.73
CA VAL A 548 -27.09 20.45 5.23
C VAL A 548 -25.56 20.35 5.34
N ALA A 549 -24.85 20.74 4.28
CA ALA A 549 -23.39 20.74 4.25
C ALA A 549 -22.82 21.92 5.04
N PRO A 550 -21.63 21.79 5.65
CA PRO A 550 -20.96 22.89 6.36
C PRO A 550 -20.34 23.95 5.42
N ALA A 551 -20.83 24.08 4.18
CA ALA A 551 -20.29 24.97 3.15
C ALA A 551 -20.25 26.45 3.55
N LYS A 552 -21.21 26.87 4.39
CA LYS A 552 -21.33 28.26 4.89
C LYS A 552 -20.85 28.41 6.33
N TRP A 553 -20.39 27.33 6.96
CA TRP A 553 -20.17 27.32 8.39
C TRP A 553 -18.81 27.92 8.73
N GLN A 554 -18.74 28.58 9.88
CA GLN A 554 -17.52 29.16 10.40
C GLN A 554 -17.42 28.89 11.89
N VAL A 555 -16.29 28.34 12.33
CA VAL A 555 -16.00 28.29 13.77
C VAL A 555 -15.71 29.71 14.27
N VAL A 556 -16.48 30.16 15.24
CA VAL A 556 -16.36 31.50 15.84
C VAL A 556 -15.63 31.46 17.18
N ALA A 557 -15.63 30.32 17.87
CA ALA A 557 -14.80 30.09 19.05
C ALA A 557 -14.40 28.61 19.15
N PRO A 558 -13.12 28.28 19.43
CA PRO A 558 -11.98 29.20 19.52
C PRO A 558 -11.60 29.77 18.15
N ALA A 559 -11.13 31.02 18.12
CA ALA A 559 -10.72 31.72 16.90
C ALA A 559 -9.30 31.29 16.44
N VAL A 560 -9.10 30.00 16.21
CA VAL A 560 -7.86 29.39 15.71
C VAL A 560 -8.14 28.63 14.42
N ALA A 561 -7.19 28.67 13.47
CA ALA A 561 -7.38 28.09 12.14
C ALA A 561 -7.67 26.59 12.19
N GLU A 562 -7.07 25.88 13.14
CA GLU A 562 -7.21 24.45 13.36
C GLU A 562 -8.63 24.05 13.79
N ALA A 563 -9.42 24.98 14.33
CA ALA A 563 -10.78 24.68 14.77
C ALA A 563 -11.73 24.40 13.60
N ALA A 564 -11.43 24.92 12.41
CA ALA A 564 -12.17 24.60 11.19
C ALA A 564 -12.16 23.10 10.85
N ARG A 565 -11.17 22.34 11.36
CA ARG A 565 -11.11 20.87 11.18
C ARG A 565 -12.30 20.12 11.79
N ALA A 566 -13.03 20.73 12.72
CA ALA A 566 -14.23 20.12 13.29
C ALA A 566 -15.43 20.12 12.32
N ILE A 567 -15.35 20.84 11.19
CA ILE A 567 -16.46 21.06 10.25
C ILE A 567 -15.97 21.06 8.79
N ASP A 568 -14.81 20.47 8.49
CA ASP A 568 -14.21 20.51 7.15
C ASP A 568 -14.67 19.37 6.23
N GLY A 569 -15.57 18.50 6.72
CA GLY A 569 -16.14 17.41 5.95
C GLY A 569 -15.14 16.29 5.68
N ASN A 570 -14.05 16.23 6.44
CA ASN A 570 -13.04 15.20 6.38
C ASN A 570 -12.82 14.59 7.78
N PRO A 571 -13.43 13.41 8.08
CA PRO A 571 -13.29 12.78 9.40
C PRO A 571 -11.86 12.30 9.74
N ALA A 572 -10.89 12.40 8.81
CA ALA A 572 -9.49 12.12 9.07
C ALA A 572 -8.74 13.35 9.66
N THR A 573 -9.28 14.55 9.50
CA THR A 573 -8.79 15.76 10.18
C THR A 573 -9.52 15.94 11.51
N VAL A 574 -8.79 16.45 12.51
CA VAL A 574 -9.31 16.56 13.87
C VAL A 574 -8.96 17.93 14.44
N TRP A 575 -9.97 18.60 15.01
CA TRP A 575 -9.74 19.69 15.95
C TRP A 575 -9.54 19.11 17.35
N ALA A 576 -8.55 19.62 18.06
CA ALA A 576 -8.38 19.39 19.49
C ALA A 576 -8.28 20.75 20.21
N SER A 577 -8.90 20.86 21.39
CA SER A 577 -8.81 22.05 22.23
C SER A 577 -7.39 22.27 22.75
N ASP A 578 -7.07 23.51 23.13
CA ASP A 578 -5.72 23.89 23.57
C ASP A 578 -5.30 23.08 24.82
N LYS A 579 -4.16 22.37 24.69
CA LYS A 579 -3.52 21.61 25.78
C LYS A 579 -3.17 22.45 27.01
N LYS A 580 -3.10 23.79 26.89
CA LYS A 580 -2.88 24.70 28.01
C LYS A 580 -4.13 24.90 28.88
N SER A 581 -5.32 24.67 28.34
CA SER A 581 -6.57 24.64 29.12
C SER A 581 -6.69 23.27 29.78
N THR A 582 -6.10 23.11 30.96
CA THR A 582 -5.89 21.79 31.58
C THR A 582 -7.14 21.20 32.27
N GLN A 583 -8.29 21.88 32.22
CA GLN A 583 -9.52 21.40 32.84
C GLN A 583 -10.73 21.59 31.92
N TYR A 584 -11.61 20.59 31.90
CA TYR A 584 -12.94 20.67 31.31
C TYR A 584 -13.80 21.71 32.07
N PRO A 585 -14.75 22.40 31.41
CA PRO A 585 -15.25 22.12 30.06
C PRO A 585 -14.47 22.79 28.91
N HIS A 586 -14.57 22.21 27.72
CA HIS A 586 -14.08 22.79 26.46
C HIS A 586 -15.25 23.19 25.57
N GLN A 587 -15.08 24.23 24.74
CA GLN A 587 -16.15 24.83 23.96
C GLN A 587 -15.79 24.96 22.48
N LEU A 588 -16.75 24.67 21.61
CA LEU A 588 -16.72 24.92 20.16
C LEU A 588 -18.01 25.60 19.73
N ASP A 589 -17.91 26.83 19.21
CA ASP A 589 -19.02 27.61 18.69
C ASP A 589 -18.90 27.72 17.17
N VAL A 590 -20.02 27.50 16.47
CA VAL A 590 -20.09 27.53 15.01
C VAL A 590 -21.23 28.45 14.58
N ASP A 591 -20.93 29.40 13.70
CA ASP A 591 -21.92 30.11 12.88
C ASP A 591 -22.27 29.22 11.68
N LEU A 592 -23.54 28.85 11.53
CA LEU A 592 -24.03 27.99 10.44
C LEU A 592 -24.16 28.72 9.10
N GLY A 593 -23.94 30.03 9.03
CA GLY A 593 -24.02 30.75 7.76
C GLY A 593 -25.45 31.06 7.30
N GLU A 594 -26.47 30.45 7.92
CA GLU A 594 -27.91 30.72 7.73
C GLU A 594 -28.75 30.27 8.93
N THR A 595 -29.98 30.78 9.05
CA THR A 595 -30.90 30.33 10.10
C THR A 595 -31.58 29.04 9.65
N LEU A 596 -31.38 27.96 10.41
CA LEU A 596 -31.92 26.63 10.15
C LEU A 596 -32.87 26.21 11.28
N THR A 597 -33.75 25.25 11.00
CA THR A 597 -34.53 24.57 12.06
C THR A 597 -33.83 23.26 12.38
N LEU A 598 -33.18 23.20 13.54
CA LEU A 598 -32.42 22.04 13.99
C LEU A 598 -33.32 21.10 14.80
N LYS A 599 -33.21 19.81 14.53
CA LYS A 599 -33.85 18.71 15.27
C LYS A 599 -32.83 17.86 16.03
N GLY A 600 -31.55 18.20 15.93
CA GLY A 600 -30.47 17.45 16.53
C GLY A 600 -29.10 17.83 15.99
N PHE A 601 -28.08 17.10 16.42
CA PHE A 601 -26.69 17.24 15.97
C PHE A 601 -26.01 15.87 15.93
N THR A 602 -24.89 15.80 15.21
CA THR A 602 -24.01 14.62 15.19
C THR A 602 -22.61 14.96 15.66
N TYR A 603 -21.97 14.05 16.37
CA TYR A 603 -20.58 14.16 16.82
C TYR A 603 -19.78 12.96 16.33
N THR A 604 -18.72 13.19 15.55
CA THR A 604 -17.77 12.16 15.15
C THR A 604 -16.48 12.33 15.97
N PRO A 605 -16.10 11.32 16.79
CA PRO A 605 -14.87 11.36 17.56
C PRO A 605 -13.64 11.10 16.68
N THR A 606 -12.45 11.45 17.20
CA THR A 606 -11.19 11.01 16.59
C THR A 606 -11.05 9.49 16.67
N THR A 607 -10.61 8.86 15.59
CA THR A 607 -10.15 7.46 15.58
C THR A 607 -8.63 7.35 15.79
N ASN A 608 -7.92 8.47 15.82
CA ASN A 608 -6.49 8.52 16.08
C ASN A 608 -6.23 8.54 17.60
N GLU A 609 -5.73 7.41 18.12
CA GLU A 609 -5.40 7.24 19.54
C GLU A 609 -4.31 8.20 20.03
N HIS A 610 -3.44 8.70 19.15
CA HIS A 610 -2.41 9.68 19.50
C HIS A 610 -2.97 11.09 19.75
N VAL A 611 -4.20 11.37 19.30
CA VAL A 611 -4.88 12.65 19.55
C VAL A 611 -5.65 12.61 20.88
N GLY A 612 -6.37 11.53 21.17
CA GLY A 612 -7.18 11.42 22.41
C GLY A 612 -8.25 12.51 22.52
N GLY A 613 -8.76 12.74 23.74
CA GLY A 613 -9.71 13.82 24.04
C GLY A 613 -11.14 13.57 23.55
N VAL A 614 -11.52 12.30 23.39
CA VAL A 614 -12.89 11.93 22.99
C VAL A 614 -13.89 12.45 24.02
N ILE A 615 -14.92 13.16 23.55
CA ILE A 615 -15.93 13.76 24.42
C ILE A 615 -16.86 12.65 24.93
N TYR A 616 -17.08 12.59 26.24
CA TYR A 616 -18.10 11.73 26.85
C TYR A 616 -19.33 12.54 27.21
N GLY A 617 -19.23 13.43 28.21
CA GLY A 617 -20.33 14.32 28.59
C GLY A 617 -20.39 15.55 27.71
N TYR A 618 -21.59 15.97 27.33
CA TYR A 618 -21.80 17.15 26.49
C TYR A 618 -22.99 18.01 26.95
N ALA A 619 -22.93 19.29 26.60
CA ALA A 619 -24.07 20.19 26.52
C ALA A 619 -24.06 20.90 25.16
N PHE A 620 -25.18 20.83 24.44
CA PHE A 620 -25.35 21.43 23.12
C PHE A 620 -26.34 22.57 23.19
N TYR A 621 -25.92 23.76 22.74
CA TYR A 621 -26.71 24.97 22.75
C TYR A 621 -26.95 25.48 21.33
N THR A 622 -28.04 26.22 21.18
CA THR A 622 -28.42 26.86 19.93
C THR A 622 -28.70 28.33 20.18
N SER A 623 -28.38 29.19 19.23
CA SER A 623 -28.64 30.62 19.32
C SER A 623 -28.99 31.19 17.94
N THR A 624 -29.82 32.24 17.90
CA THR A 624 -30.11 32.99 16.67
C THR A 624 -29.17 34.18 16.47
N ASP A 625 -28.49 34.65 17.51
CA ASP A 625 -27.66 35.87 17.51
C ASP A 625 -26.19 35.63 17.90
N GLY A 626 -25.85 34.41 18.35
CA GLY A 626 -24.50 34.02 18.79
C GLY A 626 -24.11 34.57 20.17
N LYS A 627 -25.03 35.29 20.83
CA LYS A 627 -24.80 35.97 22.12
C LYS A 627 -25.69 35.37 23.21
N SER A 628 -26.95 35.16 22.89
CA SER A 628 -27.99 34.65 23.78
C SER A 628 -28.17 33.15 23.54
N TRP A 629 -27.69 32.32 24.46
CA TRP A 629 -27.64 30.85 24.30
C TRP A 629 -28.73 30.09 25.07
N GLY A 630 -29.39 30.73 26.04
CA GLY A 630 -30.48 30.11 26.81
C GLY A 630 -30.07 28.81 27.53
N GLN A 631 -31.04 27.91 27.68
CA GLN A 631 -30.79 26.54 28.17
C GLN A 631 -30.25 25.65 27.04
N PRO A 632 -29.45 24.61 27.35
CA PRO A 632 -29.00 23.66 26.34
C PRO A 632 -30.20 23.02 25.61
N ALA A 633 -30.12 22.92 24.29
CA ALA A 633 -31.06 22.16 23.47
C ALA A 633 -30.97 20.66 23.77
N ALA A 634 -29.79 20.18 24.16
CA ALA A 634 -29.58 18.84 24.70
C ALA A 634 -28.41 18.81 25.67
N THR A 635 -28.49 17.97 26.71
CA THR A 635 -27.38 17.57 27.56
C THR A 635 -27.37 16.05 27.67
N GLY A 636 -26.19 15.47 27.86
CA GLY A 636 -26.10 14.02 27.97
C GLY A 636 -24.67 13.51 27.96
N SER A 637 -24.53 12.22 27.68
CA SER A 637 -23.25 11.56 27.52
C SER A 637 -23.29 10.55 26.37
N PHE A 638 -22.20 10.44 25.62
CA PHE A 638 -22.05 9.45 24.56
C PHE A 638 -21.67 8.07 25.15
N ALA A 639 -22.68 7.22 25.36
CA ALA A 639 -22.49 5.89 25.93
C ALA A 639 -21.53 5.05 25.08
N ASN A 640 -20.58 4.37 25.74
CA ASN A 640 -19.59 3.48 25.12
C ASN A 640 -18.67 4.12 24.05
N ILE A 641 -18.63 5.45 23.94
CA ILE A 641 -17.88 6.17 22.90
C ILE A 641 -16.37 5.89 22.92
N LYS A 642 -15.83 5.56 24.10
CA LYS A 642 -14.43 5.17 24.29
C LYS A 642 -14.08 3.91 23.51
N ASN A 643 -14.93 2.89 23.60
CA ASN A 643 -14.66 1.58 23.02
C ASN A 643 -15.26 1.45 21.61
N ASN A 644 -16.19 2.34 21.25
CA ASN A 644 -16.81 2.38 19.93
C ASN A 644 -16.86 3.83 19.40
N PRO A 645 -15.73 4.38 18.93
CA PRO A 645 -15.61 5.77 18.48
C PRO A 645 -16.22 5.97 17.08
N VAL A 646 -17.53 5.74 16.96
CA VAL A 646 -18.32 5.99 15.75
C VAL A 646 -19.15 7.27 15.90
N GLN A 647 -19.61 7.82 14.78
CA GLN A 647 -20.48 8.99 14.78
C GLN A 647 -21.71 8.79 15.67
N GLN A 648 -21.94 9.74 16.57
CA GLN A 648 -23.06 9.78 17.50
C GLN A 648 -24.12 10.74 16.97
N THR A 649 -25.38 10.42 17.23
CA THR A 649 -26.55 11.21 16.82
C THR A 649 -27.36 11.58 18.05
N VAL A 650 -27.64 12.86 18.24
CA VAL A 650 -28.47 13.37 19.34
C VAL A 650 -29.60 14.19 18.77
N THR A 651 -30.83 13.83 19.12
CA THR A 651 -32.04 14.53 18.68
C THR A 651 -32.66 15.36 19.82
N PHE A 652 -33.26 16.48 19.48
CA PHE A 652 -34.01 17.35 20.39
C PHE A 652 -35.22 17.98 19.67
N ALA A 653 -36.10 18.64 20.43
CA ALA A 653 -37.27 19.31 19.86
C ALA A 653 -36.86 20.39 18.84
N PRO A 654 -37.56 20.54 17.70
CA PRO A 654 -37.16 21.48 16.65
C PRO A 654 -36.96 22.90 17.16
N VAL A 655 -35.79 23.50 16.89
CA VAL A 655 -35.42 24.86 17.32
C VAL A 655 -34.76 25.63 16.19
N LYS A 656 -35.10 26.92 16.05
CA LYS A 656 -34.43 27.79 15.07
C LYS A 656 -33.06 28.20 15.61
N ALA A 657 -32.03 28.00 14.82
CA ALA A 657 -30.66 28.34 15.19
C ALA A 657 -29.89 28.89 13.99
N ARG A 658 -29.05 29.88 14.25
CA ARG A 658 -28.00 30.38 13.34
C ARG A 658 -26.62 29.98 13.85
N PHE A 659 -26.47 29.91 15.17
CA PHE A 659 -25.25 29.51 15.85
C PHE A 659 -25.50 28.25 16.68
N ILE A 660 -24.50 27.39 16.76
CA ILE A 660 -24.48 26.22 17.62
C ILE A 660 -23.26 26.25 18.52
N ARG A 661 -23.37 25.65 19.70
CA ARG A 661 -22.28 25.51 20.65
C ARG A 661 -22.26 24.09 21.20
N LEU A 662 -21.15 23.41 21.02
CA LEU A 662 -20.85 22.17 21.70
C LEU A 662 -19.93 22.47 22.89
N VAL A 663 -20.40 22.15 24.09
CA VAL A 663 -19.60 22.17 25.32
C VAL A 663 -19.28 20.74 25.69
N ALA A 664 -18.01 20.37 25.62
CA ALA A 664 -17.50 19.12 26.15
C ALA A 664 -17.40 19.25 27.67
N LEU A 665 -18.23 18.50 28.40
CA LEU A 665 -18.32 18.54 29.87
C LEU A 665 -17.34 17.59 30.54
N THR A 666 -17.14 16.40 29.97
CA THR A 666 -16.21 15.39 30.51
C THR A 666 -15.56 14.56 29.40
N PRO A 667 -14.31 14.10 29.60
CA PRO A 667 -13.63 13.22 28.66
C PRO A 667 -14.09 11.75 28.80
N ALA A 668 -13.95 10.98 27.73
CA ALA A 668 -14.16 9.52 27.75
C ALA A 668 -13.02 8.75 28.45
N THR A 669 -11.83 9.35 28.51
CA THR A 669 -10.69 8.84 29.28
C THR A 669 -10.33 9.86 30.36
N GLU A 670 -10.35 9.45 31.63
CA GLU A 670 -10.19 10.34 32.79
C GLU A 670 -8.88 11.16 32.81
N LYS A 671 -7.84 10.71 32.10
CA LYS A 671 -6.54 11.39 32.00
C LYS A 671 -6.50 12.45 30.89
N ASP A 672 -7.53 12.53 30.04
CA ASP A 672 -7.56 13.48 28.93
C ASP A 672 -7.98 14.87 29.43
N ASN A 673 -7.08 15.84 29.22
CA ASN A 673 -7.33 17.23 29.61
C ASN A 673 -7.80 18.10 28.44
N GLN A 674 -7.94 17.53 27.24
CA GLN A 674 -8.39 18.21 26.02
C GLN A 674 -9.65 17.53 25.48
N ALA A 675 -10.42 18.25 24.66
CA ALA A 675 -11.55 17.72 23.90
C ALA A 675 -11.21 17.72 22.40
N SER A 676 -11.68 16.72 21.67
CA SER A 676 -11.47 16.60 20.23
C SER A 676 -12.74 16.31 19.46
N VAL A 677 -12.80 16.85 18.24
CA VAL A 677 -13.90 16.69 17.29
C VAL A 677 -13.30 16.43 15.92
N ALA A 678 -13.60 15.26 15.34
CA ALA A 678 -13.29 14.98 13.94
C ALA A 678 -14.33 15.67 13.04
N GLU A 679 -15.63 15.46 13.33
CA GLU A 679 -16.71 16.16 12.63
C GLU A 679 -17.86 16.51 13.58
N LEU A 680 -18.39 17.72 13.42
CA LEU A 680 -19.63 18.19 14.02
C LEU A 680 -20.66 18.41 12.90
N GLY A 681 -21.83 17.82 13.04
CA GLY A 681 -22.92 17.96 12.08
C GLY A 681 -24.23 18.40 12.74
N ILE A 682 -25.21 18.80 11.92
CA ILE A 682 -26.57 19.15 12.37
C ILE A 682 -27.59 18.20 11.74
N ILE A 683 -28.78 18.14 12.34
CA ILE A 683 -29.92 17.40 11.82
C ILE A 683 -31.05 18.41 11.59
N THR A 684 -31.51 18.56 10.35
CA THR A 684 -32.63 19.46 9.98
C THR A 684 -33.84 18.71 9.46
N LYS A 685 -33.66 17.47 8.97
CA LYS A 685 -34.70 16.69 8.31
C LYS A 685 -35.20 15.54 9.15
#